data_AF-A0A7C8DLJ8-F1
#
_entry.id   AF-A0A7C8DLJ8-F1
#
_cell.length_a   1.000
_cell.length_b   1.000
_cell.length_c   1.000
_cell.angle_alpha   90.00
_cell.angle_beta   90.00
_cell.angle_gamma   90.00
#
_symmetry.space_group_name_H-M   'P 1'
#
loop_
_entity.id
_entity.type
_entity.pdbx_description
1 polymer ?
#
loop_
_entity_poly.entity_id
_entity_poly.type
_entity_poly.pdbx_seq_one_letter_code
_entity_poly.pdbx_strand_id
1 'polypeptide(L)'
;MNSRAGAYSVLVLAFLSGIPALVYQVVWTRQVGLLAGGQIGALSVVLVAFFGGLAIGTQIFGPRADRTQSPLRLYGNLELGAGLFAVTSIGTLHWLSRTPEQSDFVLLTASALVILPTTILLGGTLPALLRSIAQDAESAPGLAGQLVGVNTFGSVLGVGLAVLSIPTLGLRTSMIAAALSSVLIGLASWVLARAQTRTRLATTSEKTKRGPLPILTAAFVVGAATLGYEVLATRLATLRLGSSLYAWGLVLSLFLVGLAAGNLATARRARTTTTPLHDLGWIEILAASSVMLGLAILRPEFASPSASLTASNLIRVAIGVMPAALAMGGAFPFLVRLCIRDRFIGGSFGQLSAANTLGGMAGALLAPFVLLPAFGSAGSGLCFAIVNAVVGVTCLVYRGRSHSLSIGAAMLLLASIPLLRPPSIPDDPWPIFVAEGAQATAVVLSSWGNRTLVVDGDPEASATGNARRTEELLAVLPLIMHPNPQRFLEIGLGSGITLGTATRFSLEQVDCVEISESVIRAATLFEPDNRGVTSHNSRAKIIHADARRLLAIREDTYDIISANTLHPWSIGATGLYSREYFERMAEALRPGGIAVQWIPTQQIGEESISLILRTFFGAFPHGDLWWGAGNIIALGSRDPLPAYRPEVATQRIEAAGLSWPRIGWTDALEVPTHHIAGANHVRAALGAGEKLTDDRPLLEIHATRSPGSGRSAKLYSRLVAIAKADVGNGAMLFWLESLERRAAGDDTAADTREKLAANLGLRLADHARIARRVTSGHRDLQAGRLDDAADAFDEALRNDPDQRYALFGRAGVAIARNDLDQAIRSLKAIVANWPEDVRAWNELAGTFTRRGDLAKARTAIEGALAENPFDIRALTNAGLLALEAGDQKSAYELLGRIRILSPMGRSAQEEFLIEAIRKAPNSQR
;
A
#
# COMPACT_ATOMS: atom_id res chain seq x y z
N MET A 1 -39.88 27.69 21.08
CA MET A 1 -38.90 28.35 20.19
C MET A 1 -39.59 28.71 18.87
N ASN A 2 -39.31 29.89 18.28
CA ASN A 2 -39.61 30.15 16.87
C ASN A 2 -39.12 28.96 16.03
N SER A 3 -39.96 28.42 15.14
CA SER A 3 -39.75 27.13 14.45
C SER A 3 -38.37 26.99 13.79
N ARG A 4 -37.75 28.10 13.39
CA ARG A 4 -36.41 28.14 12.81
C ARG A 4 -35.28 27.87 13.82
N ALA A 5 -35.31 28.49 15.01
CA ALA A 5 -34.24 28.35 16.00
C ALA A 5 -34.12 26.90 16.54
N GLY A 6 -35.25 26.20 16.66
CA GLY A 6 -35.28 24.78 17.04
C GLY A 6 -34.68 23.87 15.98
N ALA A 7 -34.96 24.14 14.69
CA ALA A 7 -34.38 23.39 13.58
C ALA A 7 -32.86 23.57 13.48
N TYR A 8 -32.35 24.80 13.67
CA TYR A 8 -30.91 25.06 13.67
C TYR A 8 -30.19 24.30 14.80
N SER A 9 -30.76 24.27 16.01
CA SER A 9 -30.16 23.54 17.14
C SER A 9 -30.04 22.04 16.84
N VAL A 10 -31.05 21.47 16.18
CA VAL A 10 -31.04 20.06 15.76
C VAL A 10 -30.01 19.79 14.66
N LEU A 11 -29.82 20.70 13.70
CA LEU A 11 -28.76 20.56 12.70
C LEU A 11 -27.35 20.64 13.33
N VAL A 12 -27.15 21.48 14.35
CA VAL A 12 -25.91 21.54 15.11
C VAL A 12 -25.66 20.23 15.86
N LEU A 13 -26.69 19.65 16.50
CA LEU A 13 -26.55 18.33 17.13
C LEU A 13 -26.15 17.25 16.11
N ALA A 14 -26.80 17.23 14.94
CA ALA A 14 -26.47 16.30 13.85
C ALA A 14 -25.02 16.45 13.37
N PHE A 15 -24.55 17.69 13.20
CA PHE A 15 -23.15 17.96 12.87
C PHE A 15 -22.20 17.40 13.91
N LEU A 16 -22.46 17.71 15.20
CA LEU A 16 -21.61 17.28 16.29
C LEU A 16 -21.60 15.77 16.48
N SER A 17 -22.73 15.06 16.24
CA SER A 17 -22.78 13.60 16.33
C SER A 17 -22.04 12.88 15.21
N GLY A 18 -21.88 13.53 14.04
CA GLY A 18 -21.10 12.97 12.94
C GLY A 18 -19.62 12.77 13.28
N ILE A 19 -19.07 13.61 14.15
CA ILE A 19 -17.66 13.61 14.57
C ILE A 19 -17.29 12.31 15.31
N PRO A 20 -17.88 11.99 16.49
CA PRO A 20 -17.50 10.81 17.26
C PRO A 20 -17.78 9.51 16.52
N ALA A 21 -18.84 9.45 15.69
CA ALA A 21 -19.17 8.26 14.92
C ALA A 21 -18.02 7.78 14.01
N LEU A 22 -17.34 8.71 13.33
CA LEU A 22 -16.19 8.37 12.48
C LEU A 22 -14.92 8.14 13.27
N VAL A 23 -14.72 8.85 14.39
CA VAL A 23 -13.59 8.56 15.29
C VAL A 23 -13.71 7.11 15.82
N TYR A 24 -14.90 6.66 16.23
CA TYR A 24 -15.11 5.28 16.66
C TYR A 24 -14.75 4.28 15.57
N GLN A 25 -15.23 4.49 14.34
CA GLN A 25 -14.97 3.58 13.23
C GLN A 25 -13.47 3.46 12.94
N VAL A 26 -12.74 4.58 12.90
CA VAL A 26 -11.29 4.59 12.65
C VAL A 26 -10.54 3.89 13.77
N VAL A 27 -10.87 4.20 15.03
CA VAL A 27 -10.19 3.59 16.19
C VAL A 27 -10.48 2.08 16.27
N TRP A 28 -11.73 1.65 16.09
CA TRP A 28 -12.07 0.22 16.09
C TRP A 28 -11.38 -0.53 14.95
N THR A 29 -11.33 0.04 13.74
CA THR A 29 -10.62 -0.59 12.61
C THR A 29 -9.16 -0.88 12.96
N ARG A 30 -8.50 0.05 13.65
CA ARG A 30 -7.11 -0.13 14.11
C ARG A 30 -6.99 -1.12 15.25
N GLN A 31 -7.84 -1.02 16.28
CA GLN A 31 -7.82 -1.95 17.41
C GLN A 31 -8.05 -3.39 16.92
N VAL A 32 -9.08 -3.64 16.12
CA VAL A 32 -9.36 -4.96 15.55
C VAL A 32 -8.24 -5.41 14.61
N GLY A 33 -7.61 -4.50 13.86
CA GLY A 33 -6.46 -4.79 13.00
C GLY A 33 -5.26 -5.30 13.78
N LEU A 34 -4.97 -4.70 14.93
CA LEU A 34 -3.91 -5.12 15.85
C LEU A 34 -4.23 -6.45 16.54
N LEU A 35 -5.51 -6.73 16.78
CA LEU A 35 -6.00 -7.97 17.39
C LEU A 35 -5.91 -9.17 16.43
N ALA A 36 -6.54 -9.04 15.27
CA ALA A 36 -6.72 -10.14 14.33
C ALA A 36 -5.51 -10.36 13.41
N GLY A 37 -4.49 -9.49 13.48
CA GLY A 37 -3.33 -9.57 12.59
C GLY A 37 -3.78 -9.41 11.14
N GLY A 38 -4.36 -8.27 10.78
CA GLY A 38 -4.76 -8.06 9.39
C GLY A 38 -5.76 -6.95 9.24
N GLN A 39 -5.37 -5.93 8.47
CA GLN A 39 -6.20 -4.75 8.28
C GLN A 39 -7.50 -5.04 7.53
N ILE A 40 -7.51 -6.02 6.64
CA ILE A 40 -8.67 -6.29 5.79
C ILE A 40 -9.74 -7.07 6.51
N GLY A 41 -9.36 -8.10 7.26
CA GLY A 41 -10.31 -8.81 8.14
C GLY A 41 -10.92 -7.85 9.14
N ALA A 42 -10.09 -7.01 9.77
CA ALA A 42 -10.54 -5.98 10.70
C ALA A 42 -11.46 -4.94 10.06
N LEU A 43 -11.06 -4.35 8.94
CA LEU A 43 -11.88 -3.38 8.20
C LEU A 43 -13.23 -4.00 7.83
N SER A 44 -13.24 -5.22 7.29
CA SER A 44 -14.47 -5.91 6.87
C SER A 44 -15.42 -6.12 8.03
N VAL A 45 -14.91 -6.61 9.14
CA VAL A 45 -15.70 -6.92 10.34
C VAL A 45 -16.22 -5.65 11.01
N VAL A 46 -15.39 -4.60 11.07
CA VAL A 46 -15.83 -3.29 11.57
C VAL A 46 -16.87 -2.70 10.64
N LEU A 47 -16.72 -2.77 9.31
CA LEU A 47 -17.73 -2.30 8.36
C LEU A 47 -19.05 -3.09 8.51
N VAL A 48 -18.99 -4.42 8.63
CA VAL A 48 -20.15 -5.29 8.87
C VAL A 48 -20.86 -4.89 10.17
N ALA A 49 -20.12 -4.79 11.28
CA ALA A 49 -20.70 -4.44 12.57
C ALA A 49 -21.22 -3.00 12.62
N PHE A 50 -20.53 -2.07 11.94
CA PHE A 50 -20.89 -0.66 11.88
C PHE A 50 -22.14 -0.45 11.03
N PHE A 51 -22.10 -0.80 9.75
CA PHE A 51 -23.23 -0.63 8.83
C PHE A 51 -24.38 -1.59 9.16
N GLY A 52 -24.10 -2.84 9.54
CA GLY A 52 -25.13 -3.78 10.00
C GLY A 52 -25.83 -3.27 11.27
N GLY A 53 -25.07 -2.78 12.24
CA GLY A 53 -25.63 -2.16 13.44
C GLY A 53 -26.46 -0.91 13.13
N LEU A 54 -25.97 0.01 12.28
CA LEU A 54 -26.74 1.18 11.83
C LEU A 54 -28.07 0.77 11.17
N ALA A 55 -28.06 -0.26 10.31
CA ALA A 55 -29.26 -0.76 9.65
C ALA A 55 -30.26 -1.38 10.64
N ILE A 56 -29.78 -2.18 11.59
CA ILE A 56 -30.61 -2.72 12.68
C ILE A 56 -31.19 -1.59 13.52
N GLY A 57 -30.36 -0.61 13.89
CA GLY A 57 -30.73 0.57 14.67
C GLY A 57 -31.82 1.41 14.01
N THR A 58 -31.69 1.70 12.71
CA THR A 58 -32.69 2.47 11.95
C THR A 58 -34.03 1.73 11.89
N GLN A 59 -34.04 0.40 11.73
CA GLN A 59 -35.27 -0.40 11.75
C GLN A 59 -35.92 -0.47 13.13
N ILE A 60 -35.13 -0.57 14.19
CA ILE A 60 -35.61 -0.66 15.56
C ILE A 60 -36.15 0.69 16.07
N PHE A 61 -35.38 1.76 15.87
CA PHE A 61 -35.66 3.07 16.45
C PHE A 61 -36.47 3.99 15.55
N GLY A 62 -36.53 3.74 14.23
CA GLY A 62 -37.39 4.50 13.31
C GLY A 62 -38.88 4.49 13.72
N PRO A 63 -39.52 3.31 13.86
CA PRO A 63 -40.90 3.23 14.35
C PRO A 63 -41.07 3.71 15.80
N ARG A 64 -40.02 3.62 16.63
CA ARG A 64 -40.06 4.14 18.01
C ARG A 64 -40.02 5.66 18.05
N ALA A 65 -39.31 6.30 17.11
CA ALA A 65 -39.29 7.75 16.95
C ALA A 65 -40.70 8.29 16.65
N ASP A 66 -41.50 7.57 15.85
CA ASP A 66 -42.89 7.97 15.55
C ASP A 66 -43.85 7.83 16.75
N ARG A 67 -43.50 6.96 17.72
CA ARG A 67 -44.33 6.63 18.89
C ARG A 67 -43.93 7.35 20.17
N THR A 68 -42.83 8.10 20.18
CA THR A 68 -42.41 8.88 21.34
C THR A 68 -42.95 10.31 21.28
N GLN A 69 -43.35 10.84 22.44
CA GLN A 69 -43.78 12.23 22.56
C GLN A 69 -42.61 13.22 22.52
N SER A 70 -41.38 12.72 22.67
CA SER A 70 -40.15 13.53 22.61
C SER A 70 -39.05 12.76 21.85
N PRO A 71 -39.04 12.85 20.50
CA PRO A 71 -38.01 12.24 19.67
C PRO A 71 -36.60 12.75 20.01
N LEU A 72 -36.48 14.00 20.47
CA LEU A 72 -35.20 14.56 20.88
C LEU A 72 -34.64 13.90 22.15
N ARG A 73 -35.48 13.55 23.14
CA ARG A 73 -35.04 12.73 24.29
C ARG A 73 -34.61 11.33 23.89
N LEU A 74 -35.31 10.72 22.93
CA LEU A 74 -34.90 9.44 22.36
C LEU A 74 -33.50 9.55 21.76
N TYR A 75 -33.26 10.56 20.91
CA TYR A 75 -31.92 10.85 20.38
C TYR A 75 -30.87 11.02 21.48
N GLY A 76 -31.20 11.80 22.53
CA GLY A 76 -30.28 12.01 23.66
C GLY A 76 -29.90 10.72 24.39
N ASN A 77 -30.87 9.82 24.62
CA ASN A 77 -30.62 8.52 25.24
C ASN A 77 -29.76 7.59 24.36
N LEU A 78 -29.95 7.65 23.04
CA LEU A 78 -29.16 6.87 22.09
C LEU A 78 -27.70 7.32 22.10
N GLU A 79 -27.43 8.63 22.08
CA GLU A 79 -26.07 9.19 22.17
C GLU A 79 -25.38 8.87 23.50
N LEU A 80 -26.10 9.01 24.63
CA LEU A 80 -25.58 8.62 25.95
C LEU A 80 -25.19 7.14 25.99
N GLY A 81 -26.06 6.26 25.48
CA GLY A 81 -25.79 4.83 25.42
C GLY A 81 -24.63 4.51 24.48
N ALA A 82 -24.56 5.15 23.31
CA ALA A 82 -23.50 4.95 22.35
C ALA A 82 -22.13 5.32 22.94
N GLY A 83 -22.03 6.48 23.62
CA GLY A 83 -20.81 6.88 24.32
C GLY A 83 -20.40 5.88 25.41
N LEU A 84 -21.36 5.40 26.22
CA LEU A 84 -21.07 4.40 27.26
C LEU A 84 -20.54 3.09 26.67
N PHE A 85 -21.23 2.51 25.68
CA PHE A 85 -20.78 1.26 25.04
C PHE A 85 -19.45 1.44 24.30
N ALA A 86 -19.20 2.59 23.67
CA ALA A 86 -17.93 2.91 23.04
C ALA A 86 -16.76 2.86 24.04
N VAL A 87 -16.89 3.46 25.24
CA VAL A 87 -15.83 3.36 26.27
C VAL A 87 -15.62 1.92 26.71
N THR A 88 -16.70 1.17 26.95
CA THR A 88 -16.58 -0.23 27.40
C THR A 88 -15.88 -1.11 26.35
N SER A 89 -16.02 -0.79 25.06
CA SER A 89 -15.38 -1.56 23.98
C SER A 89 -13.86 -1.60 24.09
N ILE A 90 -13.21 -0.56 24.64
CA ILE A 90 -11.76 -0.49 24.82
C ILE A 90 -11.28 -1.63 25.74
N GLY A 91 -11.92 -1.77 26.91
CA GLY A 91 -11.55 -2.77 27.90
C GLY A 91 -11.80 -4.19 27.38
N THR A 92 -12.93 -4.41 26.71
CA THR A 92 -13.30 -5.72 26.18
C THR A 92 -12.42 -6.17 25.02
N LEU A 93 -12.10 -5.27 24.07
CA LEU A 93 -11.19 -5.57 22.97
C LEU A 93 -9.76 -5.83 23.47
N HIS A 94 -9.30 -5.07 24.48
CA HIS A 94 -8.02 -5.31 25.11
C HIS A 94 -7.97 -6.63 25.90
N TRP A 95 -9.08 -7.05 26.50
CA TRP A 95 -9.18 -8.36 27.13
C TRP A 95 -9.14 -9.49 26.09
N LEU A 96 -9.88 -9.36 24.98
CA LEU A 96 -9.84 -10.29 23.84
C LEU A 96 -8.43 -10.40 23.22
N SER A 97 -7.63 -9.34 23.26
CA SER A 97 -6.24 -9.36 22.76
C SER A 97 -5.33 -10.31 23.53
N ARG A 98 -5.67 -10.64 24.77
CA ARG A 98 -4.83 -11.42 25.68
C ARG A 98 -5.29 -12.87 25.82
N THR A 99 -6.45 -13.23 25.29
CA THR A 99 -6.92 -14.62 25.34
C THR A 99 -6.12 -15.50 24.37
N PRO A 100 -5.39 -16.52 24.86
CA PRO A 100 -4.64 -17.44 24.00
C PRO A 100 -5.57 -18.26 23.10
N GLU A 101 -5.01 -18.82 22.02
CA GLU A 101 -5.60 -19.92 21.23
C GLU A 101 -6.98 -19.69 20.57
N GLN A 102 -7.28 -18.50 20.05
CA GLN A 102 -8.50 -18.28 19.26
C GLN A 102 -8.24 -18.27 17.76
N SER A 103 -9.12 -18.87 16.95
CA SER A 103 -9.06 -18.68 15.50
C SER A 103 -9.44 -17.25 15.14
N ASP A 104 -8.93 -16.74 14.02
CA ASP A 104 -9.19 -15.37 13.57
C ASP A 104 -10.71 -15.12 13.40
N PHE A 105 -11.44 -16.15 12.96
CA PHE A 105 -12.89 -16.11 12.87
C PHE A 105 -13.56 -15.80 14.22
N VAL A 106 -13.13 -16.43 15.31
CA VAL A 106 -13.69 -16.21 16.65
C VAL A 106 -13.39 -14.79 17.12
N LEU A 107 -12.14 -14.35 16.97
CA LEU A 107 -11.69 -13.03 17.42
C LEU A 107 -12.40 -11.89 16.66
N LEU A 108 -12.53 -12.04 15.34
CA LEU A 108 -13.27 -11.11 14.49
C LEU A 108 -14.76 -11.09 14.85
N THR A 109 -15.38 -12.26 15.06
CA THR A 109 -16.79 -12.35 15.47
C THR A 109 -17.02 -11.69 16.83
N ALA A 110 -16.15 -11.97 17.81
CA ALA A 110 -16.20 -11.35 19.13
C ALA A 110 -16.03 -9.83 19.04
N SER A 111 -15.10 -9.35 18.19
CA SER A 111 -14.90 -7.92 17.94
C SER A 111 -16.15 -7.26 17.36
N ALA A 112 -16.82 -7.90 16.38
CA ALA A 112 -18.09 -7.41 15.85
C ALA A 112 -19.17 -7.30 16.94
N LEU A 113 -19.30 -8.31 17.81
CA LEU A 113 -20.27 -8.32 18.90
C LEU A 113 -20.01 -7.22 19.93
N VAL A 114 -18.75 -6.84 20.16
CA VAL A 114 -18.40 -5.72 21.05
C VAL A 114 -18.78 -4.36 20.44
N ILE A 115 -18.66 -4.22 19.13
CA ILE A 115 -18.94 -2.97 18.40
C ILE A 115 -20.45 -2.76 18.19
N LEU A 116 -21.18 -3.86 17.97
CA LEU A 116 -22.58 -3.85 17.53
C LEU A 116 -23.55 -3.05 18.42
N PRO A 117 -23.49 -3.09 19.77
CA PRO A 117 -24.39 -2.31 20.61
C PRO A 117 -24.29 -0.81 20.36
N THR A 118 -23.08 -0.27 20.25
CA THR A 118 -22.85 1.15 19.96
C THR A 118 -23.44 1.53 18.61
N THR A 119 -23.21 0.72 17.59
CA THR A 119 -23.60 1.03 16.21
C THR A 119 -25.11 0.87 16.00
N ILE A 120 -25.77 -0.06 16.71
CA ILE A 120 -27.23 -0.14 16.80
C ILE A 120 -27.84 1.15 17.39
N LEU A 121 -27.24 1.70 18.44
CA LEU A 121 -27.73 2.95 19.04
C LEU A 121 -27.52 4.14 18.09
N LEU A 122 -26.35 4.22 17.44
CA LEU A 122 -26.08 5.23 16.41
C LEU A 122 -27.06 5.14 15.24
N GLY A 123 -27.52 3.94 14.87
CA GLY A 123 -28.52 3.77 13.80
C GLY A 123 -29.86 4.44 14.11
N GLY A 124 -30.20 4.62 15.39
CA GLY A 124 -31.44 5.27 15.78
C GLY A 124 -31.40 6.81 15.80
N THR A 125 -30.22 7.42 15.68
CA THR A 125 -30.05 8.87 15.90
C THR A 125 -30.72 9.71 14.82
N LEU A 126 -30.44 9.45 13.55
CA LEU A 126 -31.00 10.19 12.41
C LEU A 126 -32.53 10.07 12.29
N PRO A 127 -33.16 8.88 12.43
CA PRO A 127 -34.62 8.79 12.47
C PRO A 127 -35.25 9.61 13.62
N ALA A 128 -34.62 9.61 14.80
CA ALA A 128 -35.09 10.38 15.95
C ALA A 128 -34.95 11.89 15.72
N LEU A 129 -33.83 12.36 15.17
CA LEU A 129 -33.63 13.76 14.80
C LEU A 129 -34.60 14.21 13.71
N LEU A 130 -34.74 13.44 12.63
CA LEU A 130 -35.67 13.76 11.54
C LEU A 130 -37.09 13.92 12.08
N ARG A 131 -37.54 12.98 12.92
CA ARG A 131 -38.87 13.05 13.49
C ARG A 131 -39.08 14.24 14.43
N SER A 132 -38.03 14.73 15.08
CA SER A 132 -38.09 15.89 15.97
C SER A 132 -38.36 17.22 15.25
N ILE A 133 -37.98 17.33 13.96
CA ILE A 133 -38.11 18.57 13.18
C ILE A 133 -39.11 18.46 12.02
N ALA A 134 -39.34 17.26 11.48
CA ALA A 134 -40.30 17.06 10.39
C ALA A 134 -41.74 17.12 10.90
N GLN A 135 -42.52 18.02 10.32
CA GLN A 135 -43.92 18.24 10.70
C GLN A 135 -44.87 17.33 9.92
N ASP A 136 -44.50 17.01 8.68
CA ASP A 136 -45.31 16.26 7.72
C ASP A 136 -44.42 15.50 6.72
N ALA A 137 -45.05 14.66 5.89
CA ALA A 137 -44.38 13.87 4.85
C ALA A 137 -43.78 14.73 3.72
N GLU A 138 -44.23 15.97 3.51
CA GLU A 138 -43.72 16.84 2.45
C GLU A 138 -42.43 17.54 2.82
N SER A 139 -42.29 17.94 4.08
CA SER A 139 -41.09 18.57 4.63
C SER A 139 -39.98 17.57 4.93
N ALA A 140 -40.31 16.31 5.22
CA ALA A 140 -39.36 15.27 5.61
C ALA A 140 -38.18 15.06 4.62
N PRO A 141 -38.36 14.99 3.28
CA PRO A 141 -37.26 14.69 2.35
C PRO A 141 -36.17 15.75 2.35
N GLY A 142 -36.55 17.03 2.37
CA GLY A 142 -35.57 18.11 2.44
C GLY A 142 -34.84 18.18 3.77
N LEU A 143 -35.54 17.94 4.88
CA LEU A 143 -34.92 17.89 6.21
C LEU A 143 -34.01 16.68 6.38
N ALA A 144 -34.37 15.52 5.81
CA ALA A 144 -33.54 14.33 5.79
C ALA A 144 -32.22 14.58 5.05
N GLY A 145 -32.28 15.21 3.86
CA GLY A 145 -31.08 15.61 3.12
C GLY A 145 -30.20 16.58 3.90
N GLN A 146 -30.80 17.56 4.60
CA GLN A 146 -30.04 18.48 5.46
C GLN A 146 -29.38 17.76 6.65
N LEU A 147 -30.12 16.91 7.37
CA LEU A 147 -29.59 16.18 8.52
C LEU A 147 -28.46 15.24 8.13
N VAL A 148 -28.66 14.43 7.07
CA VAL A 148 -27.63 13.51 6.58
C VAL A 148 -26.44 14.31 6.05
N GLY A 149 -26.66 15.34 5.25
CA GLY A 149 -25.58 16.16 4.71
C GLY A 149 -24.73 16.83 5.79
N VAL A 150 -25.36 17.46 6.78
CA VAL A 150 -24.67 18.13 7.89
C VAL A 150 -23.97 17.12 8.82
N ASN A 151 -24.61 15.98 9.12
CA ASN A 151 -23.98 14.91 9.91
C ASN A 151 -22.74 14.35 9.18
N THR A 152 -22.85 14.06 7.88
CA THR A 152 -21.71 13.60 7.07
C THR A 152 -20.60 14.64 6.98
N PHE A 153 -20.92 15.94 6.98
CA PHE A 153 -19.91 16.99 7.06
C PHE A 153 -19.19 17.00 8.43
N GLY A 154 -19.92 16.74 9.52
CA GLY A 154 -19.33 16.49 10.84
C GLY A 154 -18.40 15.26 10.85
N SER A 155 -18.78 14.22 10.13
CA SER A 155 -17.97 13.01 9.94
C SER A 155 -16.63 13.27 9.24
N VAL A 156 -16.56 14.20 8.29
CA VAL A 156 -15.29 14.66 7.68
C VAL A 156 -14.35 15.22 8.76
N LEU A 157 -14.86 16.06 9.67
CA LEU A 157 -14.07 16.55 10.80
C LEU A 157 -13.69 15.43 11.76
N GLY A 158 -14.56 14.43 11.96
CA GLY A 158 -14.24 13.22 12.71
C GLY A 158 -13.05 12.46 12.15
N VAL A 159 -12.98 12.27 10.83
CA VAL A 159 -11.82 11.65 10.16
C VAL A 159 -10.55 12.48 10.38
N GLY A 160 -10.62 13.80 10.15
CA GLY A 160 -9.48 14.69 10.39
C GLY A 160 -9.00 14.67 11.85
N LEU A 161 -9.92 14.72 12.81
CA LEU A 161 -9.61 14.62 14.23
C LEU A 161 -9.05 13.25 14.61
N ALA A 162 -9.52 12.15 14.01
CA ALA A 162 -8.94 10.83 14.24
C ALA A 162 -7.49 10.77 13.73
N VAL A 163 -7.22 11.26 12.52
CA VAL A 163 -5.87 11.33 11.93
C VAL A 163 -4.91 12.14 12.80
N LEU A 164 -5.37 13.22 13.43
CA LEU A 164 -4.55 14.07 14.29
C LEU A 164 -4.41 13.54 15.72
N SER A 165 -5.50 13.02 16.30
CA SER A 165 -5.55 12.61 17.70
C SER A 165 -4.95 11.23 17.96
N ILE A 166 -5.09 10.27 17.05
CA ILE A 166 -4.61 8.91 17.28
C ILE A 166 -3.09 8.87 17.48
N PRO A 167 -2.27 9.51 16.64
CA PRO A 167 -0.82 9.43 16.84
C PRO A 167 -0.36 10.25 18.06
N THR A 168 -1.06 11.34 18.40
CA THR A 168 -0.66 12.25 19.50
C THR A 168 -1.17 11.82 20.87
N LEU A 169 -2.43 11.41 20.97
CA LEU A 169 -3.10 11.05 22.24
C LEU A 169 -3.16 9.54 22.46
N GLY A 170 -3.11 8.76 21.39
CA GLY A 170 -3.29 7.31 21.37
C GLY A 170 -4.74 6.87 21.11
N LEU A 171 -4.90 5.64 20.63
CA LEU A 171 -6.20 5.02 20.30
C LEU A 171 -7.18 5.09 21.47
N ARG A 172 -6.73 4.74 22.68
CA ARG A 172 -7.55 4.75 23.90
C ARG A 172 -8.08 6.14 24.23
N THR A 173 -7.21 7.14 24.23
CA THR A 173 -7.58 8.51 24.59
C THR A 173 -8.51 9.12 23.54
N SER A 174 -8.25 8.89 22.25
CA SER A 174 -9.13 9.32 21.17
C SER A 174 -10.53 8.72 21.28
N MET A 175 -10.64 7.42 21.61
CA MET A 175 -11.94 6.77 21.84
C MET A 175 -12.68 7.39 23.04
N ILE A 176 -11.99 7.63 24.16
CA ILE A 176 -12.61 8.25 25.35
C ILE A 176 -13.09 9.66 25.02
N ALA A 177 -12.31 10.47 24.31
CA ALA A 177 -12.70 11.82 23.92
C ALA A 177 -13.94 11.83 23.00
N ALA A 178 -14.00 10.92 22.03
CA ALA A 178 -15.17 10.74 21.18
C ALA A 178 -16.40 10.31 22.00
N ALA A 179 -16.24 9.36 22.92
CA ALA A 179 -17.30 8.90 23.81
C ALA A 179 -17.86 10.00 24.72
N LEU A 180 -16.98 10.80 25.33
CA LEU A 180 -17.38 11.97 26.11
C LEU A 180 -18.15 12.98 25.26
N SER A 181 -17.75 13.16 24.00
CA SER A 181 -18.46 14.03 23.06
C SER A 181 -19.89 13.53 22.79
N SER A 182 -20.09 12.24 22.54
CA SER A 182 -21.44 11.64 22.43
C SER A 182 -22.25 11.84 23.73
N VAL A 183 -21.65 11.66 24.90
CA VAL A 183 -22.34 11.91 26.18
C VAL A 183 -22.79 13.37 26.31
N LEU A 184 -21.91 14.32 25.99
CA LEU A 184 -22.23 15.75 26.03
C LEU A 184 -23.34 16.13 25.05
N ILE A 185 -23.31 15.58 23.83
CA ILE A 185 -24.38 15.76 22.83
C ILE A 185 -25.70 15.20 23.36
N GLY A 186 -25.67 14.02 24.00
CA GLY A 186 -26.84 13.42 24.62
C GLY A 186 -27.45 14.26 25.74
N LEU A 187 -26.61 14.84 26.61
CA LEU A 187 -27.04 15.77 27.67
C LEU A 187 -27.59 17.08 27.10
N ALA A 188 -26.92 17.67 26.10
CA ALA A 188 -27.38 18.88 25.42
C ALA A 188 -28.75 18.68 24.76
N SER A 189 -28.96 17.52 24.14
CA SER A 189 -30.25 17.11 23.59
C SER A 189 -31.36 17.07 24.66
N TRP A 190 -31.06 16.53 25.84
CA TRP A 190 -32.00 16.51 26.97
C TRP A 190 -32.41 17.90 27.43
N VAL A 191 -31.45 18.84 27.48
CA VAL A 191 -31.72 20.25 27.82
C VAL A 191 -32.62 20.90 26.77
N LEU A 192 -32.28 20.74 25.49
CA LEU A 192 -33.06 21.28 24.37
C LEU A 192 -34.48 20.68 24.31
N ALA A 193 -34.63 19.40 24.66
CA ALA A 193 -35.92 18.73 24.71
C ALA A 193 -36.86 19.26 25.81
N ARG A 194 -36.37 20.02 26.80
CA ARG A 194 -37.22 20.72 27.78
C ARG A 194 -37.93 21.94 27.18
N ALA A 195 -37.32 22.56 26.17
CA ALA A 195 -37.82 23.77 25.52
C ALA A 195 -38.64 23.50 24.25
N GLN A 196 -38.74 22.25 23.81
CA GLN A 196 -39.46 21.82 22.60
C GLN A 196 -40.91 21.40 22.91
N THR A 197 -41.84 21.79 22.05
CA THR A 197 -43.23 21.33 22.11
C THR A 197 -43.30 19.83 21.81
N ARG A 198 -44.07 19.07 22.61
CA ARG A 198 -44.24 17.62 22.40
C ARG A 198 -44.76 17.33 21.00
N THR A 199 -44.18 16.32 20.36
CA THR A 199 -44.56 15.93 19.01
C THR A 199 -45.87 15.13 19.04
N ARG A 200 -46.78 15.38 18.09
CA ARG A 200 -48.03 14.62 17.97
C ARG A 200 -47.72 13.16 17.60
N LEU A 201 -48.18 12.22 18.42
CA LEU A 201 -47.98 10.78 18.24
C LEU A 201 -48.74 10.26 17.01
N ALA A 202 -48.17 9.28 16.31
CA ALA A 202 -48.94 8.43 15.41
C ALA A 202 -49.88 7.53 16.22
N THR A 203 -51.16 7.44 15.85
CA THR A 203 -52.18 6.67 16.58
C THR A 203 -51.93 5.16 16.51
N THR A 204 -52.16 4.45 17.62
CA THR A 204 -51.76 3.06 17.90
C THR A 204 -52.40 1.96 17.04
N SER A 205 -53.45 2.26 16.27
CA SER A 205 -54.20 1.24 15.52
C SER A 205 -53.61 0.89 14.15
N GLU A 206 -52.72 1.70 13.57
CA GLU A 206 -52.15 1.43 12.24
C GLU A 206 -50.69 0.96 12.34
N LYS A 207 -50.39 -0.23 11.81
CA LYS A 207 -49.02 -0.71 11.63
C LYS A 207 -48.31 0.17 10.60
N THR A 208 -47.04 0.48 10.84
CA THR A 208 -46.16 1.10 9.85
C THR A 208 -46.21 0.26 8.57
N LYS A 209 -46.63 0.84 7.45
CA LYS A 209 -46.63 0.11 6.17
C LYS A 209 -45.18 -0.10 5.73
N ARG A 210 -44.89 -1.25 5.13
CA ARG A 210 -43.58 -1.46 4.49
C ARG A 210 -43.44 -0.49 3.32
N GLY A 211 -42.27 0.11 3.17
CA GLY A 211 -41.93 0.93 2.02
C GLY A 211 -42.08 0.11 0.72
N PRO A 212 -42.34 0.75 -0.42
CA PRO A 212 -42.50 0.03 -1.67
C PRO A 212 -41.21 -0.72 -2.02
N LEU A 213 -41.31 -2.03 -2.22
CA LEU A 213 -40.15 -2.91 -2.48
C LEU A 213 -39.23 -2.38 -3.59
N PRO A 214 -39.72 -1.86 -4.74
CA PRO A 214 -38.84 -1.33 -5.77
C PRO A 214 -37.96 -0.16 -5.30
N ILE A 215 -38.45 0.68 -4.40
CA ILE A 215 -37.69 1.82 -3.86
C ILE A 215 -36.66 1.34 -2.86
N LEU A 216 -37.01 0.35 -2.02
CA LEU A 216 -36.05 -0.25 -1.08
C LEU A 216 -34.94 -1.00 -1.82
N THR A 217 -35.27 -1.71 -2.90
CA THR A 217 -34.27 -2.34 -3.78
C THR A 217 -33.39 -1.30 -4.46
N ALA A 218 -33.97 -0.21 -4.98
CA ALA A 218 -33.18 0.89 -5.55
C ALA A 218 -32.22 1.48 -4.51
N ALA A 219 -32.69 1.73 -3.29
CA ALA A 219 -31.86 2.24 -2.20
C ALA A 219 -30.72 1.28 -1.85
N PHE A 220 -30.98 -0.04 -1.78
CA PHE A 220 -29.94 -1.04 -1.57
C PHE A 220 -28.88 -1.02 -2.68
N VAL A 221 -29.32 -1.00 -3.94
CA VAL A 221 -28.42 -1.03 -5.10
C VAL A 221 -27.59 0.25 -5.22
N VAL A 222 -28.21 1.42 -5.02
CA VAL A 222 -27.52 2.73 -5.01
C VAL A 222 -26.53 2.81 -3.84
N GLY A 223 -26.92 2.34 -2.65
CA GLY A 223 -26.03 2.23 -1.50
C GLY A 223 -24.81 1.36 -1.80
N ALA A 224 -25.01 0.19 -2.43
CA ALA A 224 -23.94 -0.72 -2.82
C ALA A 224 -22.99 -0.08 -3.84
N ALA A 225 -23.52 0.59 -4.85
CA ALA A 225 -22.69 1.31 -5.82
C ALA A 225 -21.91 2.46 -5.19
N THR A 226 -22.50 3.15 -4.20
CA THR A 226 -21.87 4.28 -3.50
C THR A 226 -20.64 3.84 -2.72
N LEU A 227 -20.78 2.94 -1.75
CA LEU A 227 -19.63 2.52 -0.93
C LEU A 227 -18.69 1.57 -1.70
N GLY A 228 -19.20 0.80 -2.67
CA GLY A 228 -18.36 0.00 -3.54
C GLY A 228 -17.41 0.86 -4.39
N TYR A 229 -17.93 1.98 -4.94
CA TYR A 229 -17.10 2.95 -5.64
C TYR A 229 -16.15 3.70 -4.70
N GLU A 230 -16.54 4.03 -3.47
CA GLU A 230 -15.63 4.62 -2.47
C GLU A 230 -14.38 3.76 -2.26
N VAL A 231 -14.56 2.44 -2.06
CA VAL A 231 -13.46 1.49 -1.86
C VAL A 231 -12.57 1.42 -3.11
N LEU A 232 -13.18 1.34 -4.30
CA LEU A 232 -12.45 1.32 -5.56
C LEU A 232 -11.65 2.62 -5.80
N ALA A 233 -12.28 3.77 -5.58
CA ALA A 233 -11.66 5.07 -5.79
C ALA A 233 -10.51 5.30 -4.79
N THR A 234 -10.66 4.82 -3.55
CA THR A 234 -9.58 4.81 -2.55
C THR A 234 -8.39 3.97 -3.02
N ARG A 235 -8.63 2.78 -3.57
CA ARG A 235 -7.58 1.92 -4.13
C ARG A 235 -6.84 2.61 -5.28
N LEU A 236 -7.57 3.14 -6.26
CA LEU A 236 -6.97 3.83 -7.41
C LEU A 236 -6.22 5.11 -7.01
N ALA A 237 -6.75 5.87 -6.05
CA ALA A 237 -6.09 7.07 -5.56
C ALA A 237 -4.80 6.75 -4.77
N THR A 238 -4.78 5.64 -4.02
CA THR A 238 -3.60 5.19 -3.27
C THR A 238 -2.43 4.87 -4.21
N LEU A 239 -2.70 4.26 -5.37
CA LEU A 239 -1.66 4.00 -6.39
C LEU A 239 -1.00 5.28 -6.93
N ARG A 240 -1.66 6.44 -6.81
CA ARG A 240 -1.13 7.75 -7.25
C ARG A 240 -0.52 8.57 -6.11
N LEU A 241 -1.15 8.55 -4.94
CA LEU A 241 -0.79 9.38 -3.79
C LEU A 241 0.17 8.69 -2.82
N GLY A 242 0.22 7.35 -2.84
CA GLY A 242 1.05 6.51 -1.98
C GLY A 242 0.26 5.92 -0.84
N SER A 243 0.81 4.87 -0.22
CA SER A 243 0.16 4.06 0.80
C SER A 243 0.11 4.71 2.19
N SER A 244 -0.14 6.03 2.31
CA SER A 244 -0.05 6.75 3.59
C SER A 244 -1.38 7.07 4.28
N LEU A 245 -1.35 7.27 5.61
CA LEU A 245 -2.51 7.72 6.39
C LEU A 245 -3.15 9.00 5.84
N TYR A 246 -2.33 9.94 5.36
CA TYR A 246 -2.79 11.21 4.80
C TYR A 246 -3.50 11.01 3.46
N ALA A 247 -2.96 10.16 2.58
CA ALA A 247 -3.58 9.86 1.30
C ALA A 247 -4.96 9.21 1.48
N TRP A 248 -5.04 8.19 2.35
CA TRP A 248 -6.31 7.54 2.67
C TRP A 248 -7.32 8.51 3.32
N GLY A 249 -6.88 9.27 4.33
CA GLY A 249 -7.73 10.23 5.03
C GLY A 249 -8.25 11.34 4.11
N LEU A 250 -7.44 11.78 3.15
CA LEU A 250 -7.83 12.75 2.13
C LEU A 250 -8.91 12.20 1.21
N VAL A 251 -8.74 10.99 0.67
CA VAL A 251 -9.71 10.41 -0.28
C VAL A 251 -11.06 10.17 0.41
N LEU A 252 -11.03 9.60 1.62
CA LEU A 252 -12.23 9.43 2.43
C LEU A 252 -12.91 10.77 2.71
N SER A 253 -12.13 11.81 3.08
CA SER A 253 -12.67 13.15 3.30
C SER A 253 -13.30 13.76 2.05
N LEU A 254 -12.65 13.63 0.88
CA LEU A 254 -13.19 14.12 -0.40
C LEU A 254 -14.49 13.42 -0.76
N PHE A 255 -14.55 12.10 -0.54
CA PHE A 255 -15.76 11.32 -0.78
C PHE A 255 -16.90 11.74 0.14
N LEU A 256 -16.64 11.85 1.45
CA LEU A 256 -17.63 12.29 2.44
C LEU A 256 -18.10 13.74 2.21
N VAL A 257 -17.19 14.65 1.83
CA VAL A 257 -17.56 16.03 1.43
C VAL A 257 -18.46 16.00 0.21
N GLY A 258 -18.15 15.19 -0.80
CA GLY A 258 -19.01 14.99 -1.98
C GLY A 258 -20.41 14.51 -1.58
N LEU A 259 -20.51 13.44 -0.79
CA LEU A 259 -21.79 12.92 -0.29
C LEU A 259 -22.59 13.96 0.49
N ALA A 260 -21.93 14.70 1.38
CA ALA A 260 -22.55 15.76 2.16
C ALA A 260 -23.08 16.89 1.27
N ALA A 261 -22.25 17.38 0.34
CA ALA A 261 -22.61 18.43 -0.60
C ALA A 261 -23.77 18.00 -1.51
N GLY A 262 -23.76 16.76 -2.00
CA GLY A 262 -24.84 16.18 -2.80
C GLY A 262 -26.19 16.18 -2.07
N ASN A 263 -26.19 15.67 -0.83
CA ASN A 263 -27.39 15.66 0.02
C ASN A 263 -27.95 17.06 0.25
N LEU A 264 -27.07 18.04 0.53
CA LEU A 264 -27.47 19.44 0.75
C LEU A 264 -27.98 20.11 -0.54
N ALA A 265 -27.31 19.87 -1.66
CA ALA A 265 -27.65 20.45 -2.96
C ALA A 265 -29.03 20.02 -3.45
N THR A 266 -29.39 18.74 -3.26
CA THR A 266 -30.69 18.22 -3.71
C THR A 266 -31.79 18.33 -2.65
N ALA A 267 -31.48 18.65 -1.39
CA ALA A 267 -32.45 18.74 -0.29
C ALA A 267 -33.66 19.65 -0.61
N ARG A 268 -33.40 20.85 -1.14
CA ARG A 268 -34.48 21.80 -1.49
C ARG A 268 -35.33 21.26 -2.63
N ARG A 269 -34.71 20.69 -3.66
CA ARG A 269 -35.39 20.13 -4.84
C ARG A 269 -36.23 18.91 -4.47
N ALA A 270 -35.72 18.02 -3.63
CA ALA A 270 -36.42 16.83 -3.15
C ALA A 270 -37.69 17.18 -2.35
N ARG A 271 -37.68 18.31 -1.63
CA ARG A 271 -38.87 18.84 -0.95
C ARG A 271 -39.94 19.32 -1.93
N THR A 272 -39.56 20.03 -2.98
CA THR A 272 -40.53 20.74 -3.85
C THR A 272 -40.88 20.00 -5.14
N THR A 273 -40.16 18.94 -5.49
CA THR A 273 -40.36 18.24 -6.76
C THR A 273 -41.66 17.43 -6.80
N THR A 274 -42.29 17.45 -7.96
CA THR A 274 -43.46 16.62 -8.33
C THR A 274 -43.06 15.42 -9.19
N THR A 275 -41.80 15.37 -9.66
CA THR A 275 -41.26 14.29 -10.50
C THR A 275 -40.02 13.64 -9.88
N PRO A 276 -40.09 13.11 -8.64
CA PRO A 276 -38.93 12.60 -7.93
C PRO A 276 -38.24 11.42 -8.61
N LEU A 277 -38.96 10.55 -9.33
CA LEU A 277 -38.35 9.48 -10.14
C LEU A 277 -37.48 10.04 -11.26
N HIS A 278 -37.92 11.08 -11.95
CA HIS A 278 -37.16 11.68 -13.04
C HIS A 278 -35.92 12.42 -12.52
N ASP A 279 -36.05 13.13 -11.39
CA ASP A 279 -34.91 13.79 -10.75
C ASP A 279 -33.88 12.74 -10.25
N LEU A 280 -34.33 11.63 -9.64
CA LEU A 280 -33.47 10.50 -9.29
C LEU A 280 -32.77 9.91 -10.53
N GLY A 281 -33.52 9.72 -11.62
CA GLY A 281 -32.99 9.19 -12.87
C GLY A 281 -31.79 9.98 -13.40
N TRP A 282 -31.87 11.30 -13.40
CA TRP A 282 -30.76 12.17 -13.82
C TRP A 282 -29.56 12.12 -12.88
N ILE A 283 -29.81 12.07 -11.57
CA ILE A 283 -28.73 11.97 -10.59
C ILE A 283 -27.97 10.64 -10.74
N GLU A 284 -28.66 9.54 -10.98
CA GLU A 284 -28.03 8.23 -11.20
C GLU A 284 -27.26 8.15 -12.53
N ILE A 285 -27.76 8.78 -13.60
CA ILE A 285 -26.98 8.96 -14.85
C ILE A 285 -25.72 9.79 -14.59
N LEU A 286 -25.85 10.89 -13.84
CA LEU A 286 -24.70 11.72 -13.47
C LEU A 286 -23.68 10.94 -12.63
N ALA A 287 -24.14 10.11 -11.69
CA ALA A 287 -23.27 9.23 -10.90
C ALA A 287 -22.55 8.22 -11.80
N ALA A 288 -23.25 7.55 -12.71
CA ALA A 288 -22.66 6.61 -13.67
C ALA A 288 -21.58 7.27 -14.55
N SER A 289 -21.90 8.41 -15.17
CA SER A 289 -20.95 9.18 -15.97
C SER A 289 -19.74 9.65 -15.16
N SER A 290 -19.96 10.08 -13.91
CA SER A 290 -18.88 10.53 -13.03
C SER A 290 -17.97 9.40 -12.59
N VAL A 291 -18.51 8.20 -12.33
CA VAL A 291 -17.70 7.00 -12.05
C VAL A 291 -16.82 6.66 -13.24
N MET A 292 -17.36 6.68 -14.46
CA MET A 292 -16.59 6.39 -15.68
C MET A 292 -15.47 7.43 -15.92
N LEU A 293 -15.78 8.72 -15.72
CA LEU A 293 -14.78 9.77 -15.76
C LEU A 293 -13.71 9.58 -14.69
N GLY A 294 -14.11 9.24 -13.47
CA GLY A 294 -13.21 8.98 -12.36
C GLY A 294 -12.27 7.81 -12.62
N LEU A 295 -12.77 6.71 -13.20
CA LEU A 295 -11.93 5.60 -13.66
C LEU A 295 -10.87 6.05 -14.67
N ALA A 296 -11.26 6.87 -15.64
CA ALA A 296 -10.34 7.34 -16.66
C ALA A 296 -9.24 8.27 -16.11
N ILE A 297 -9.57 9.08 -15.10
CA ILE A 297 -8.64 10.03 -14.48
C ILE A 297 -7.72 9.35 -13.46
N LEU A 298 -8.28 8.43 -12.66
CA LEU A 298 -7.57 7.77 -11.56
C LEU A 298 -6.75 6.58 -12.02
N ARG A 299 -7.00 6.03 -13.21
CA ARG A 299 -6.24 4.89 -13.74
C ARG A 299 -4.73 5.09 -13.54
N PRO A 300 -3.98 4.05 -13.13
CA PRO A 300 -2.55 4.16 -12.91
C PRO A 300 -1.85 4.51 -14.23
N GLU A 301 -0.99 5.53 -14.20
CA GLU A 301 -0.05 5.81 -15.29
C GLU A 301 1.26 5.11 -14.92
N PHE A 302 1.59 3.99 -15.57
CA PHE A 302 2.80 3.21 -15.27
C PHE A 302 4.12 3.97 -15.53
N ALA A 303 4.04 5.17 -16.11
CA ALA A 303 5.18 6.01 -16.51
C ALA A 303 5.93 6.70 -15.35
N SER A 304 5.39 6.74 -14.14
CA SER A 304 6.09 7.29 -12.97
C SER A 304 6.09 6.26 -11.83
N PRO A 305 7.25 5.68 -11.48
CA PRO A 305 7.33 4.56 -10.53
C PRO A 305 7.18 4.95 -9.06
N SER A 306 6.86 6.21 -8.75
CA SER A 306 6.67 6.66 -7.37
C SER A 306 5.39 7.47 -7.21
N ALA A 307 4.52 6.98 -6.33
CA ALA A 307 3.45 7.75 -5.75
C ALA A 307 3.94 9.10 -5.19
N SER A 308 3.15 10.16 -5.35
CA SER A 308 3.52 11.48 -4.83
C SER A 308 2.33 12.39 -4.57
N LEU A 309 2.41 13.16 -3.47
CA LEU A 309 1.44 14.17 -3.07
C LEU A 309 1.62 15.49 -3.83
N THR A 310 1.79 15.44 -5.16
CA THR A 310 1.89 16.65 -5.99
C THR A 310 0.51 17.30 -6.18
N ALA A 311 0.48 18.63 -6.38
CA ALA A 311 -0.77 19.34 -6.65
C ALA A 311 -1.56 18.75 -7.83
N SER A 312 -0.86 18.32 -8.89
CA SER A 312 -1.47 17.62 -10.04
C SER A 312 -2.19 16.34 -9.62
N ASN A 313 -1.55 15.48 -8.82
CA ASN A 313 -2.17 14.25 -8.33
C ASN A 313 -3.35 14.53 -7.40
N LEU A 314 -3.24 15.51 -6.51
CA LEU A 314 -4.34 15.91 -5.61
C LEU A 314 -5.56 16.40 -6.40
N ILE A 315 -5.35 17.22 -7.44
CA ILE A 315 -6.43 17.70 -8.32
C ILE A 315 -7.08 16.54 -9.07
N ARG A 316 -6.29 15.63 -9.64
CA ARG A 316 -6.82 14.44 -10.34
C ARG A 316 -7.63 13.56 -9.42
N VAL A 317 -7.17 13.35 -8.18
CA VAL A 317 -7.93 12.59 -7.18
C VAL A 317 -9.24 13.29 -6.82
N ALA A 318 -9.21 14.60 -6.59
CA ALA A 318 -10.43 15.36 -6.32
C ALA A 318 -11.44 15.29 -7.47
N ILE A 319 -11.01 15.46 -8.73
CA ILE A 319 -11.87 15.35 -9.91
C ILE A 319 -12.36 13.91 -10.10
N GLY A 320 -11.52 12.91 -9.79
CA GLY A 320 -11.90 11.52 -9.93
C GLY A 320 -12.95 11.08 -8.91
N VAL A 321 -12.87 11.57 -7.67
CA VAL A 321 -13.69 11.09 -6.54
C VAL A 321 -14.94 11.95 -6.34
N MET A 322 -14.79 13.27 -6.32
CA MET A 322 -15.80 14.18 -5.77
C MET A 322 -17.08 14.31 -6.62
N PRO A 323 -17.04 14.36 -7.97
CA PRO A 323 -18.26 14.44 -8.78
C PRO A 323 -19.19 13.23 -8.61
N ALA A 324 -18.61 12.02 -8.57
CA ALA A 324 -19.37 10.79 -8.34
C ALA A 324 -19.98 10.78 -6.94
N ALA A 325 -19.20 11.12 -5.91
CA ALA A 325 -19.67 11.22 -4.54
C ALA A 325 -20.80 12.27 -4.39
N LEU A 326 -20.68 13.41 -5.06
CA LEU A 326 -21.72 14.45 -5.07
C LEU A 326 -23.02 13.95 -5.69
N ALA A 327 -22.94 13.28 -6.84
CA ALA A 327 -24.12 12.71 -7.48
C ALA A 327 -24.77 11.63 -6.59
N MET A 328 -23.98 10.69 -6.07
CA MET A 328 -24.45 9.63 -5.16
C MET A 328 -25.11 10.20 -3.89
N GLY A 329 -24.52 11.24 -3.29
CA GLY A 329 -25.12 11.94 -2.16
C GLY A 329 -26.45 12.62 -2.52
N GLY A 330 -26.56 13.13 -3.74
CA GLY A 330 -27.75 13.78 -4.26
C GLY A 330 -28.95 12.84 -4.46
N ALA A 331 -28.74 11.53 -4.58
CA ALA A 331 -29.79 10.55 -4.81
C ALA A 331 -30.68 10.31 -3.58
N PHE A 332 -30.06 10.34 -2.39
CA PHE A 332 -30.71 9.95 -1.14
C PHE A 332 -31.96 10.80 -0.79
N PRO A 333 -31.97 12.14 -0.90
CA PRO A 333 -33.17 12.93 -0.66
C PRO A 333 -34.36 12.58 -1.57
N PHE A 334 -34.11 12.18 -2.82
CA PHE A 334 -35.18 11.75 -3.74
C PHE A 334 -35.73 10.38 -3.38
N LEU A 335 -34.86 9.44 -2.95
CA LEU A 335 -35.30 8.16 -2.42
C LEU A 335 -36.19 8.34 -1.18
N VAL A 336 -35.84 9.28 -0.29
CA VAL A 336 -36.68 9.65 0.87
C VAL A 336 -38.04 10.18 0.42
N ARG A 337 -38.08 11.08 -0.57
CA ARG A 337 -39.33 11.61 -1.16
C ARG A 337 -40.23 10.53 -1.74
N LEU A 338 -39.65 9.48 -2.32
CA LEU A 338 -40.40 8.36 -2.91
C LEU A 338 -40.94 7.39 -1.85
N CYS A 339 -40.22 7.24 -0.74
CA CYS A 339 -40.52 6.29 0.33
C CYS A 339 -41.50 6.84 1.38
N ILE A 340 -41.33 8.09 1.83
CA ILE A 340 -42.19 8.69 2.87
C ILE A 340 -43.49 9.19 2.22
N ARG A 341 -44.60 8.50 2.52
CA ARG A 341 -45.93 8.81 1.95
C ARG A 341 -47.01 9.09 3.00
N ASP A 342 -46.71 8.86 4.26
CA ASP A 342 -47.67 8.92 5.35
C ASP A 342 -47.06 9.59 6.61
N ARG A 343 -47.81 9.55 7.71
CA ARG A 343 -47.42 10.12 9.01
C ARG A 343 -46.33 9.36 9.76
N PHE A 344 -45.91 8.18 9.27
CA PHE A 344 -44.84 7.38 9.89
C PHE A 344 -43.47 7.73 9.28
N ILE A 345 -43.04 8.96 9.53
CA ILE A 345 -41.81 9.55 8.98
C ILE A 345 -40.59 8.76 9.44
N GLY A 346 -40.47 8.51 10.76
CA GLY A 346 -39.33 7.81 11.34
C GLY A 346 -39.24 6.36 10.89
N GLY A 347 -40.35 5.63 10.84
CA GLY A 347 -40.40 4.24 10.39
C GLY A 347 -40.10 4.08 8.90
N SER A 348 -40.65 4.96 8.04
CA SER A 348 -40.39 4.93 6.60
C SER A 348 -38.95 5.30 6.26
N PHE A 349 -38.43 6.36 6.90
CA PHE A 349 -37.02 6.73 6.80
C PHE A 349 -36.11 5.59 7.28
N GLY A 350 -36.43 4.98 8.42
CA GLY A 350 -35.67 3.87 8.97
C GLY A 350 -35.56 2.67 8.03
N GLN A 351 -36.65 2.28 7.35
CA GLN A 351 -36.62 1.21 6.36
C GLN A 351 -35.75 1.53 5.14
N LEU A 352 -35.87 2.76 4.61
CA LEU A 352 -35.09 3.20 3.47
C LEU A 352 -33.60 3.29 3.80
N SER A 353 -33.27 3.93 4.93
CA SER A 353 -31.90 4.04 5.42
C SER A 353 -31.31 2.66 5.67
N ALA A 354 -32.03 1.73 6.30
CA ALA A 354 -31.55 0.37 6.49
C ALA A 354 -31.23 -0.34 5.17
N ALA A 355 -32.09 -0.23 4.16
CA ALA A 355 -31.85 -0.82 2.84
C ALA A 355 -30.59 -0.22 2.20
N ASN A 356 -30.44 1.11 2.21
CA ASN A 356 -29.27 1.80 1.67
C ASN A 356 -27.98 1.44 2.41
N THR A 357 -28.03 1.37 3.74
CA THR A 357 -26.89 1.03 4.61
C THR A 357 -26.46 -0.43 4.42
N LEU A 358 -27.40 -1.37 4.32
CA LEU A 358 -27.10 -2.77 4.00
C LEU A 358 -26.54 -2.93 2.57
N GLY A 359 -27.07 -2.15 1.64
CA GLY A 359 -26.55 -2.02 0.29
C GLY A 359 -25.09 -1.59 0.30
N GLY A 360 -24.79 -0.47 0.97
CA GLY A 360 -23.43 0.04 1.12
C GLY A 360 -22.49 -0.98 1.76
N MET A 361 -22.93 -1.66 2.82
CA MET A 361 -22.17 -2.76 3.43
C MET A 361 -21.84 -3.85 2.41
N ALA A 362 -22.83 -4.29 1.62
CA ALA A 362 -22.60 -5.27 0.56
C ALA A 362 -21.62 -4.75 -0.50
N GLY A 363 -21.75 -3.48 -0.93
CA GLY A 363 -20.84 -2.85 -1.88
C GLY A 363 -19.39 -2.78 -1.39
N ALA A 364 -19.19 -2.36 -0.15
CA ALA A 364 -17.87 -2.23 0.47
C ALA A 364 -17.16 -3.58 0.66
N LEU A 365 -17.92 -4.69 0.79
CA LEU A 365 -17.38 -6.04 0.85
C LEU A 365 -17.19 -6.64 -0.56
N LEU A 366 -18.17 -6.48 -1.45
CA LEU A 366 -18.09 -7.03 -2.80
C LEU A 366 -16.95 -6.40 -3.61
N ALA A 367 -16.68 -5.10 -3.44
CA ALA A 367 -15.61 -4.41 -4.15
C ALA A 367 -14.23 -5.08 -3.99
N PRO A 368 -13.64 -5.20 -2.78
CA PRO A 368 -12.30 -5.74 -2.60
C PRO A 368 -12.20 -7.27 -2.67
N PHE A 369 -13.26 -8.01 -2.33
CA PHE A 369 -13.19 -9.48 -2.24
C PHE A 369 -13.71 -10.22 -3.47
N VAL A 370 -14.55 -9.58 -4.28
CA VAL A 370 -15.19 -10.24 -5.42
C VAL A 370 -14.90 -9.50 -6.72
N LEU A 371 -15.24 -8.21 -6.77
CA LEU A 371 -15.17 -7.45 -8.02
C LEU A 371 -13.72 -7.16 -8.44
N LEU A 372 -12.88 -6.70 -7.52
CA LEU A 372 -11.48 -6.39 -7.81
C LEU A 372 -10.69 -7.63 -8.26
N PRO A 373 -10.71 -8.77 -7.52
CA PRO A 373 -10.03 -9.97 -7.98
C PRO A 373 -10.57 -10.54 -9.29
N ALA A 374 -11.88 -10.44 -9.56
CA ALA A 374 -12.50 -11.03 -10.75
C ALA A 374 -12.40 -10.16 -12.01
N PHE A 375 -12.55 -8.84 -11.87
CA PHE A 375 -12.70 -7.90 -13.00
C PHE A 375 -11.62 -6.82 -13.04
N GLY A 376 -10.74 -6.75 -12.04
CA GLY A 376 -9.82 -5.64 -11.84
C GLY A 376 -10.53 -4.32 -11.56
N SER A 377 -9.77 -3.25 -11.39
CA SER A 377 -10.24 -1.93 -11.02
C SER A 377 -11.12 -1.28 -12.08
N ALA A 378 -10.72 -1.39 -13.36
CA ALA A 378 -11.52 -0.89 -14.48
C ALA A 378 -12.86 -1.62 -14.62
N GLY A 379 -12.85 -2.96 -14.58
CA GLY A 379 -14.07 -3.76 -14.68
C GLY A 379 -15.01 -3.56 -13.47
N SER A 380 -14.46 -3.50 -12.26
CA SER A 380 -15.22 -3.21 -11.03
C SER A 380 -15.93 -1.86 -11.11
N GLY A 381 -15.25 -0.82 -11.57
CA GLY A 381 -15.87 0.49 -11.71
C GLY A 381 -16.93 0.55 -12.81
N LEU A 382 -16.73 -0.18 -13.91
CA LEU A 382 -17.76 -0.37 -14.93
C LEU A 382 -19.00 -1.04 -14.36
N CYS A 383 -18.85 -2.06 -13.50
CA CYS A 383 -19.99 -2.67 -12.81
C CYS A 383 -20.79 -1.63 -12.01
N PHE A 384 -20.13 -0.76 -11.23
CA PHE A 384 -20.82 0.29 -10.47
C PHE A 384 -21.46 1.36 -11.36
N ALA A 385 -20.79 1.75 -12.45
CA ALA A 385 -21.35 2.68 -13.43
C ALA A 385 -22.60 2.09 -14.12
N ILE A 386 -22.56 0.81 -14.52
CA ILE A 386 -23.68 0.10 -15.12
C ILE A 386 -24.86 0.03 -14.15
N VAL A 387 -24.59 -0.30 -12.88
CA VAL A 387 -25.63 -0.34 -11.84
C VAL A 387 -26.36 1.00 -11.72
N ASN A 388 -25.63 2.10 -11.58
CA ASN A 388 -26.22 3.45 -11.52
C ASN A 388 -26.94 3.79 -12.84
N ALA A 389 -26.36 3.47 -13.99
CA ALA A 389 -26.98 3.72 -15.29
C ALA A 389 -28.30 2.97 -15.46
N VAL A 390 -28.39 1.71 -15.03
CA VAL A 390 -29.61 0.90 -15.09
C VAL A 390 -30.69 1.49 -14.20
N VAL A 391 -30.36 1.89 -12.97
CA VAL A 391 -31.33 2.58 -12.08
C VAL A 391 -31.78 3.90 -12.71
N GLY A 392 -30.85 4.68 -13.26
CA GLY A 392 -31.10 5.96 -13.92
C GLY A 392 -32.04 5.84 -15.12
N VAL A 393 -31.71 4.96 -16.07
CA VAL A 393 -32.51 4.68 -17.26
C VAL A 393 -33.89 4.16 -16.88
N THR A 394 -33.98 3.21 -15.94
CA THR A 394 -35.27 2.66 -15.49
C THR A 394 -36.18 3.78 -14.95
N CYS A 395 -35.63 4.70 -14.15
CA CYS A 395 -36.37 5.82 -13.61
C CYS A 395 -36.82 6.84 -14.68
N LEU A 396 -36.00 7.09 -15.70
CA LEU A 396 -36.33 7.99 -16.81
C LEU A 396 -37.37 7.39 -17.78
N VAL A 397 -37.29 6.08 -18.04
CA VAL A 397 -38.18 5.37 -18.98
C VAL A 397 -39.57 5.11 -18.39
N TYR A 398 -39.69 4.99 -17.06
CA TYR A 398 -40.96 4.69 -16.38
C TYR A 398 -42.12 5.66 -16.72
N ARG A 399 -41.84 6.87 -17.22
CA ARG A 399 -42.86 7.83 -17.71
C ARG A 399 -42.70 8.28 -19.17
N GLY A 400 -41.92 7.56 -19.99
CA GLY A 400 -42.03 7.62 -21.47
C GLY A 400 -41.51 8.88 -22.18
N ARG A 401 -40.47 9.57 -21.67
CA ARG A 401 -39.84 10.71 -22.39
C ARG A 401 -38.62 10.26 -23.19
N SER A 402 -38.78 9.98 -24.49
CA SER A 402 -37.71 9.46 -25.36
C SER A 402 -36.47 10.37 -25.44
N HIS A 403 -36.63 11.68 -25.40
CA HIS A 403 -35.52 12.64 -25.47
C HIS A 403 -34.58 12.56 -24.25
N SER A 404 -35.11 12.21 -23.06
CA SER A 404 -34.31 12.03 -21.85
C SER A 404 -33.37 10.82 -21.96
N LEU A 405 -33.81 9.77 -22.67
CA LEU A 405 -33.00 8.58 -22.92
C LEU A 405 -31.83 8.90 -23.85
N SER A 406 -32.06 9.68 -24.92
CA SER A 406 -31.02 10.08 -25.86
C SER A 406 -29.93 10.93 -25.19
N ILE A 407 -30.31 11.87 -24.32
CA ILE A 407 -29.36 12.70 -23.57
C ILE A 407 -28.59 11.86 -22.54
N GLY A 408 -29.25 10.97 -21.81
CA GLY A 408 -28.58 10.07 -20.86
C GLY A 408 -27.58 9.14 -21.55
N ALA A 409 -27.96 8.57 -22.69
CA ALA A 409 -27.07 7.76 -23.52
C ALA A 409 -25.87 8.57 -24.03
N ALA A 410 -26.08 9.81 -24.49
CA ALA A 410 -25.00 10.71 -24.91
C ALA A 410 -24.03 11.02 -23.76
N MET A 411 -24.51 11.24 -22.54
CA MET A 411 -23.66 11.47 -21.37
C MET A 411 -22.80 10.24 -21.02
N LEU A 412 -23.37 9.04 -21.09
CA LEU A 412 -22.63 7.79 -20.86
C LEU A 412 -21.58 7.55 -21.95
N LEU A 413 -21.93 7.81 -23.22
CA LEU A 413 -21.00 7.71 -24.35
C LEU A 413 -19.86 8.72 -24.21
N LEU A 414 -20.16 9.99 -23.89
CA LEU A 414 -19.12 11.01 -23.69
C LEU A 414 -18.20 10.66 -22.52
N ALA A 415 -18.74 10.11 -21.43
CA ALA A 415 -17.96 9.67 -20.28
C ALA A 415 -17.12 8.41 -20.57
N SER A 416 -17.46 7.63 -21.60
CA SER A 416 -16.70 6.43 -22.01
C SER A 416 -15.52 6.76 -22.93
N ILE A 417 -15.55 7.87 -23.67
CA ILE A 417 -14.48 8.27 -24.61
C ILE A 417 -13.09 8.25 -23.95
N PRO A 418 -12.88 8.82 -22.74
CA PRO A 418 -11.57 8.78 -22.09
C PRO A 418 -11.07 7.36 -21.76
N LEU A 419 -11.98 6.41 -21.53
CA LEU A 419 -11.66 5.00 -21.26
C LEU A 419 -11.18 4.26 -22.52
N LEU A 420 -11.57 4.73 -23.72
CA LEU A 420 -11.11 4.17 -25.00
C LEU A 420 -9.64 4.47 -25.29
N ARG A 421 -9.06 5.49 -24.64
CA ARG A 421 -7.63 5.78 -24.77
C ARG A 421 -6.86 4.63 -24.11
N PRO A 422 -5.97 3.90 -24.81
CA PRO A 422 -5.17 2.86 -24.17
C PRO A 422 -4.35 3.47 -23.00
N PRO A 423 -4.07 2.69 -21.94
CA PRO A 423 -3.15 3.14 -20.91
C PRO A 423 -1.80 3.46 -21.57
N SER A 424 -1.20 4.59 -21.19
CA SER A 424 0.16 4.91 -21.61
C SER A 424 1.10 3.95 -20.89
N ILE A 425 1.54 2.92 -21.60
CA ILE A 425 2.58 2.02 -21.15
C ILE A 425 3.91 2.72 -21.49
N PRO A 426 4.74 3.09 -20.50
CA PRO A 426 6.05 3.65 -20.79
C PRO A 426 6.92 2.62 -21.53
N ASP A 427 7.80 3.11 -22.39
CA ASP A 427 8.78 2.24 -23.08
C ASP A 427 9.77 1.64 -22.07
N ASP A 428 10.05 2.35 -20.97
CA ASP A 428 10.90 1.92 -19.85
C ASP A 428 10.68 2.84 -18.62
N PRO A 429 10.59 2.32 -17.38
CA PRO A 429 10.38 0.91 -17.01
C PRO A 429 8.97 0.44 -17.36
N TRP A 430 8.82 -0.72 -18.02
CA TRP A 430 7.51 -1.23 -18.45
C TRP A 430 6.94 -2.28 -17.48
N PRO A 431 5.62 -2.30 -17.22
CA PRO A 431 5.00 -3.30 -16.37
C PRO A 431 4.96 -4.67 -17.06
N ILE A 432 5.47 -5.70 -16.38
CA ILE A 432 5.40 -7.11 -16.83
C ILE A 432 4.37 -7.92 -16.03
N PHE A 433 3.90 -7.39 -14.90
CA PHE A 433 2.88 -8.02 -14.06
C PHE A 433 2.09 -6.99 -13.28
N VAL A 434 0.79 -7.24 -13.15
CA VAL A 434 -0.13 -6.49 -12.30
C VAL A 434 -1.07 -7.50 -11.64
N ALA A 435 -1.08 -7.54 -10.32
CA ALA A 435 -2.07 -8.27 -9.54
C ALA A 435 -2.73 -7.34 -8.53
N GLU A 436 -4.02 -7.10 -8.72
CA GLU A 436 -4.86 -6.38 -7.77
C GLU A 436 -5.51 -7.40 -6.83
N GLY A 437 -5.06 -7.43 -5.58
CA GLY A 437 -5.59 -8.33 -4.55
C GLY A 437 -6.37 -7.58 -3.48
N ALA A 438 -7.00 -8.35 -2.58
CA ALA A 438 -7.71 -7.77 -1.45
C ALA A 438 -6.76 -6.96 -0.54
N GLN A 439 -5.53 -7.45 -0.33
CA GLN A 439 -4.42 -6.86 0.44
C GLN A 439 -3.83 -5.63 -0.19
N ALA A 440 -3.17 -5.86 -1.33
CA ALA A 440 -2.40 -4.85 -2.02
C ALA A 440 -2.44 -5.10 -3.52
N THR A 441 -2.13 -4.05 -4.26
CA THR A 441 -1.81 -4.14 -5.68
C THR A 441 -0.31 -4.31 -5.84
N ALA A 442 0.11 -5.45 -6.39
CA ALA A 442 1.51 -5.72 -6.72
C ALA A 442 1.74 -5.49 -8.22
N VAL A 443 2.74 -4.69 -8.56
CA VAL A 443 3.18 -4.44 -9.93
C VAL A 443 4.65 -4.83 -10.02
N VAL A 444 5.03 -5.61 -11.03
CA VAL A 444 6.45 -5.83 -11.36
C VAL A 444 6.78 -5.01 -12.59
N LEU A 445 7.70 -4.07 -12.42
CA LEU A 445 8.26 -3.27 -13.48
C LEU A 445 9.56 -3.91 -13.96
N SER A 446 9.72 -4.01 -15.28
CA SER A 446 10.96 -4.41 -15.93
C SER A 446 11.62 -3.18 -16.53
N SER A 447 12.92 -3.04 -16.30
CA SER A 447 13.75 -2.00 -16.89
C SER A 447 15.10 -2.56 -17.29
N TRP A 448 15.33 -2.72 -18.59
CA TRP A 448 16.58 -3.26 -19.13
C TRP A 448 17.01 -4.60 -18.47
N GLY A 449 16.04 -5.47 -18.16
CA GLY A 449 16.25 -6.75 -17.48
C GLY A 449 16.31 -6.69 -15.95
N ASN A 450 16.30 -5.50 -15.34
CA ASN A 450 16.10 -5.33 -13.90
C ASN A 450 14.61 -5.42 -13.56
N ARG A 451 14.26 -6.14 -12.49
CA ARG A 451 12.89 -6.25 -11.99
C ARG A 451 12.76 -5.46 -10.70
N THR A 452 11.70 -4.66 -10.60
CA THR A 452 11.36 -3.90 -9.40
C THR A 452 9.92 -4.23 -9.02
N LEU A 453 9.73 -4.66 -7.78
CA LEU A 453 8.43 -4.89 -7.18
C LEU A 453 7.92 -3.57 -6.60
N VAL A 454 6.75 -3.15 -7.05
CA VAL A 454 6.02 -1.99 -6.54
C VAL A 454 4.75 -2.49 -5.88
N VAL A 455 4.51 -2.11 -4.63
CA VAL A 455 3.32 -2.48 -3.85
C VAL A 455 2.57 -1.21 -3.48
N ASP A 456 1.29 -1.13 -3.85
CA ASP A 456 0.41 0.03 -3.60
C ASP A 456 1.01 1.40 -4.03
N GLY A 457 1.87 1.39 -5.06
CA GLY A 457 2.50 2.58 -5.63
C GLY A 457 3.88 2.91 -5.08
N ASP A 458 4.38 2.15 -4.11
CA ASP A 458 5.70 2.32 -3.49
C ASP A 458 6.67 1.20 -3.94
N PRO A 459 7.91 1.51 -4.39
CA PRO A 459 8.89 0.48 -4.74
C PRO A 459 9.41 -0.24 -3.48
N GLU A 460 9.11 -1.53 -3.35
CA GLU A 460 9.44 -2.33 -2.16
C GLU A 460 10.71 -3.19 -2.34
N ALA A 461 10.95 -3.71 -3.55
CA ALA A 461 12.12 -4.56 -3.81
C ALA A 461 12.68 -4.39 -5.22
N SER A 462 13.96 -4.67 -5.41
CA SER A 462 14.58 -4.68 -6.74
C SER A 462 15.63 -5.78 -6.85
N ALA A 463 15.68 -6.43 -8.01
CA ALA A 463 16.61 -7.51 -8.31
C ALA A 463 18.07 -7.06 -8.43
N THR A 464 18.38 -5.76 -8.36
CA THR A 464 19.76 -5.26 -8.47
C THR A 464 20.07 -4.14 -7.48
N GLY A 465 21.34 -3.72 -7.46
CA GLY A 465 21.79 -2.55 -6.71
C GLY A 465 21.73 -2.72 -5.20
N ASN A 466 21.48 -1.61 -4.49
CA ASN A 466 21.48 -1.57 -3.04
C ASN A 466 20.30 -2.31 -2.40
N ALA A 467 19.15 -2.35 -3.09
CA ALA A 467 17.97 -3.07 -2.61
C ALA A 467 18.29 -4.56 -2.50
N ARG A 468 18.72 -5.20 -3.60
CA ARG A 468 19.15 -6.61 -3.61
C ARG A 468 20.20 -6.89 -2.54
N ARG A 469 21.24 -6.06 -2.44
CA ARG A 469 22.30 -6.27 -1.44
C ARG A 469 21.76 -6.21 -0.01
N THR A 470 20.83 -5.30 0.27
CA THR A 470 20.18 -5.25 1.58
C THR A 470 19.39 -6.54 1.84
N GLU A 471 18.61 -7.02 0.89
CA GLU A 471 17.85 -8.28 1.02
C GLU A 471 18.76 -9.50 1.25
N GLU A 472 19.87 -9.62 0.52
CA GLU A 472 20.84 -10.70 0.75
C GLU A 472 21.48 -10.58 2.15
N LEU A 473 21.81 -9.37 2.61
CA LEU A 473 22.40 -9.14 3.94
C LEU A 473 21.44 -9.42 5.11
N LEU A 474 20.13 -9.23 4.93
CA LEU A 474 19.13 -9.56 5.95
C LEU A 474 19.13 -11.05 6.30
N ALA A 475 19.48 -11.92 5.34
CA ALA A 475 19.70 -13.34 5.60
C ALA A 475 21.15 -13.63 6.04
N VAL A 476 22.14 -13.10 5.32
CA VAL A 476 23.56 -13.48 5.51
C VAL A 476 24.07 -13.07 6.89
N LEU A 477 23.84 -11.83 7.31
CA LEU A 477 24.40 -11.29 8.54
C LEU A 477 24.04 -12.11 9.79
N PRO A 478 22.76 -12.40 10.10
CA PRO A 478 22.42 -13.24 11.25
C PRO A 478 22.91 -14.69 11.08
N LEU A 479 22.92 -15.23 9.85
CA LEU A 479 23.33 -16.61 9.58
C LEU A 479 24.84 -16.84 9.73
N ILE A 480 25.69 -15.83 9.55
CA ILE A 480 27.13 -15.93 9.83
C ILE A 480 27.46 -15.59 11.29
N MET A 481 26.62 -14.81 11.98
CA MET A 481 26.80 -14.45 13.38
C MET A 481 26.34 -15.56 14.35
N HIS A 482 25.20 -16.20 14.09
CA HIS A 482 24.66 -17.23 14.99
C HIS A 482 25.57 -18.47 15.06
N PRO A 483 25.89 -19.06 16.22
CA PRO A 483 26.88 -20.14 16.31
C PRO A 483 26.44 -21.42 15.60
N ASN A 484 25.15 -21.74 15.57
CA ASN A 484 24.62 -22.92 14.89
C ASN A 484 23.13 -22.75 14.53
N PRO A 485 22.78 -21.98 13.49
CA PRO A 485 21.38 -21.71 13.15
C PRO A 485 20.73 -22.95 12.51
N GLN A 486 19.52 -23.29 12.92
CA GLN A 486 18.75 -24.43 12.39
C GLN A 486 17.40 -23.97 11.82
N ARG A 487 16.76 -22.98 12.44
CA ARG A 487 15.41 -22.52 12.08
C ARG A 487 15.39 -21.02 11.79
N PHE A 488 14.97 -20.68 10.59
CA PHE A 488 14.89 -19.32 10.09
C PHE A 488 13.43 -18.96 9.74
N LEU A 489 12.98 -17.79 10.19
CA LEU A 489 11.71 -17.19 9.79
C LEU A 489 11.98 -15.85 9.09
N GLU A 490 11.50 -15.73 7.86
CA GLU A 490 11.38 -14.43 7.18
C GLU A 490 9.98 -13.85 7.40
N ILE A 491 9.90 -12.57 7.77
CA ILE A 491 8.66 -11.81 7.86
C ILE A 491 8.61 -10.82 6.68
N GLY A 492 7.65 -11.05 5.78
CA GLY A 492 7.52 -10.33 4.50
C GLY A 492 8.33 -11.01 3.39
N LEU A 493 7.66 -11.38 2.29
CA LEU A 493 8.33 -12.07 1.19
C LEU A 493 9.05 -11.10 0.24
N GLY A 494 8.38 -10.01 -0.15
CA GLY A 494 8.90 -9.06 -1.14
C GLY A 494 9.28 -9.73 -2.46
N SER A 495 10.53 -9.56 -2.89
CA SER A 495 11.10 -10.26 -4.06
C SER A 495 11.40 -11.74 -3.81
N GLY A 496 11.42 -12.17 -2.54
CA GLY A 496 11.87 -13.48 -2.09
C GLY A 496 13.40 -13.63 -2.00
N ILE A 497 14.19 -12.60 -2.30
CA ILE A 497 15.67 -12.72 -2.35
C ILE A 497 16.28 -13.04 -0.98
N THR A 498 15.78 -12.45 0.10
CA THR A 498 16.21 -12.79 1.48
C THR A 498 15.98 -14.27 1.77
N LEU A 499 14.75 -14.75 1.52
CA LEU A 499 14.36 -16.14 1.71
C LEU A 499 15.20 -17.08 0.84
N GLY A 500 15.38 -16.74 -0.44
CA GLY A 500 16.20 -17.48 -1.39
C GLY A 500 17.64 -17.57 -0.94
N THR A 501 18.18 -16.50 -0.36
CA THR A 501 19.53 -16.48 0.22
C THR A 501 19.62 -17.38 1.44
N ALA A 502 18.63 -17.35 2.34
CA ALA A 502 18.57 -18.23 3.51
C ALA A 502 18.55 -19.72 3.13
N THR A 503 17.83 -20.12 2.07
CA THR A 503 17.82 -21.53 1.60
C THR A 503 19.18 -22.07 1.16
N ARG A 504 20.17 -21.21 0.92
CA ARG A 504 21.54 -21.61 0.57
C ARG A 504 22.32 -22.13 1.78
N PHE A 505 21.90 -21.78 2.99
CA PHE A 505 22.53 -22.24 4.21
C PHE A 505 21.96 -23.60 4.64
N SER A 506 22.74 -24.32 5.44
CA SER A 506 22.34 -25.63 5.98
C SER A 506 21.39 -25.45 7.17
N LEU A 507 20.12 -25.18 6.86
CA LEU A 507 19.03 -25.01 7.82
C LEU A 507 18.06 -26.20 7.77
N GLU A 508 17.59 -26.64 8.94
CA GLU A 508 16.52 -27.65 9.07
C GLU A 508 15.17 -27.09 8.61
N GLN A 509 14.87 -25.83 8.94
CA GLN A 509 13.58 -25.21 8.64
C GLN A 509 13.78 -23.77 8.15
N VAL A 510 13.12 -23.43 7.05
CA VAL A 510 13.10 -22.08 6.47
C VAL A 510 11.65 -21.72 6.19
N ASP A 511 11.07 -20.87 7.03
CA ASP A 511 9.70 -20.39 6.88
C ASP A 511 9.71 -18.94 6.39
N CYS A 512 8.66 -18.55 5.68
CA CYS A 512 8.36 -17.17 5.36
C CYS A 512 6.88 -16.91 5.64
N VAL A 513 6.58 -15.81 6.33
CA VAL A 513 5.20 -15.35 6.50
C VAL A 513 4.95 -14.13 5.60
N GLU A 514 3.94 -14.23 4.74
CA GLU A 514 3.52 -13.18 3.82
C GLU A 514 2.00 -13.04 3.90
N ILE A 515 1.50 -11.81 3.98
CA ILE A 515 0.07 -11.53 4.14
C ILE A 515 -0.65 -11.38 2.79
N SER A 516 0.08 -10.99 1.74
CA SER A 516 -0.46 -10.60 0.44
C SER A 516 -0.27 -11.68 -0.62
N GLU A 517 -1.38 -12.23 -1.11
CA GLU A 517 -1.38 -13.18 -2.23
C GLU A 517 -0.80 -12.55 -3.51
N SER A 518 -1.06 -11.26 -3.75
CA SER A 518 -0.51 -10.53 -4.89
C SER A 518 1.02 -10.49 -4.87
N VAL A 519 1.63 -10.37 -3.69
CA VAL A 519 3.10 -10.38 -3.52
C VAL A 519 3.65 -11.79 -3.73
N ILE A 520 3.01 -12.83 -3.19
CA ILE A 520 3.40 -14.23 -3.44
C ILE A 520 3.42 -14.53 -4.94
N ARG A 521 2.38 -14.11 -5.66
CA ARG A 521 2.32 -14.26 -7.13
C ARG A 521 3.40 -13.44 -7.82
N ALA A 522 3.63 -12.19 -7.41
CA ALA A 522 4.66 -11.35 -8.00
C ALA A 522 6.09 -11.92 -7.80
N ALA A 523 6.37 -12.54 -6.65
CA ALA A 523 7.67 -13.14 -6.33
C ALA A 523 8.06 -14.28 -7.29
N THR A 524 7.11 -14.92 -7.97
CA THR A 524 7.39 -15.90 -9.04
C THR A 524 8.16 -15.29 -10.22
N LEU A 525 8.06 -13.98 -10.45
CA LEU A 525 8.85 -13.29 -11.49
C LEU A 525 10.29 -13.02 -11.07
N PHE A 526 10.60 -13.20 -9.79
CA PHE A 526 11.94 -13.09 -9.24
C PHE A 526 12.62 -14.46 -9.08
N GLU A 527 12.06 -15.54 -9.63
CA GLU A 527 12.65 -16.89 -9.58
C GLU A 527 14.17 -16.95 -9.89
N PRO A 528 14.68 -16.24 -10.92
CA PRO A 528 16.11 -16.20 -11.20
C PRO A 528 16.95 -15.54 -10.09
N ASP A 529 16.35 -14.67 -9.29
CA ASP A 529 17.02 -13.94 -8.21
C ASP A 529 16.82 -14.61 -6.84
N ASN A 530 15.66 -15.24 -6.63
CA ASN A 530 15.24 -15.82 -5.36
C ASN A 530 15.33 -17.37 -5.32
N ARG A 531 15.84 -18.01 -6.38
CA ARG A 531 16.06 -19.47 -6.48
C ARG A 531 14.78 -20.32 -6.44
N GLY A 532 13.65 -19.78 -6.91
CA GLY A 532 12.43 -20.57 -6.98
C GLY A 532 11.78 -20.83 -5.63
N VAL A 533 11.92 -19.92 -4.65
CA VAL A 533 11.36 -20.12 -3.30
C VAL A 533 9.84 -20.24 -3.27
N THR A 534 9.16 -19.75 -4.29
CA THR A 534 7.71 -19.87 -4.51
C THR A 534 7.29 -21.20 -5.15
N SER A 535 8.24 -22.02 -5.61
CA SER A 535 7.94 -23.31 -6.25
C SER A 535 7.53 -24.37 -5.24
N HIS A 536 6.71 -25.33 -5.66
CA HIS A 536 6.26 -26.44 -4.79
C HIS A 536 7.39 -27.33 -4.28
N ASN A 537 8.54 -27.34 -4.95
CA ASN A 537 9.72 -28.13 -4.57
C ASN A 537 10.74 -27.34 -3.73
N SER A 538 10.37 -26.13 -3.31
CA SER A 538 11.22 -25.28 -2.48
C SER A 538 11.47 -25.88 -1.10
N ARG A 539 12.69 -25.69 -0.57
CA ARG A 539 12.99 -25.95 0.84
C ARG A 539 12.33 -24.93 1.78
N ALA A 540 11.95 -23.78 1.26
CA ALA A 540 11.27 -22.74 2.02
C ALA A 540 9.76 -22.96 2.02
N LYS A 541 9.13 -22.80 3.19
CA LYS A 541 7.69 -22.86 3.36
C LYS A 541 7.10 -21.46 3.48
N ILE A 542 6.28 -21.07 2.51
CA ILE A 542 5.51 -19.82 2.56
C ILE A 542 4.20 -20.07 3.32
N ILE A 543 3.98 -19.30 4.38
CA ILE A 543 2.80 -19.31 5.23
C ILE A 543 2.02 -18.04 4.90
N HIS A 544 0.86 -18.20 4.26
CA HIS A 544 -0.04 -17.08 3.98
C HIS A 544 -0.79 -16.68 5.26
N ALA A 545 -0.22 -15.76 6.02
CA ALA A 545 -0.73 -15.32 7.32
C ALA A 545 -0.17 -13.94 7.70
N ASP A 546 -0.66 -13.38 8.78
CA ASP A 546 -0.08 -12.19 9.39
C ASP A 546 1.00 -12.54 10.41
N ALA A 547 2.12 -11.81 10.33
CA ALA A 547 3.28 -12.06 11.16
C ALA A 547 3.03 -11.83 12.64
N ARG A 548 2.26 -10.80 13.03
CA ARG A 548 1.93 -10.54 14.44
C ARG A 548 1.10 -11.67 15.03
N ARG A 549 0.14 -12.20 14.26
CA ARG A 549 -0.66 -13.34 14.70
C ARG A 549 0.19 -14.59 14.86
N LEU A 550 1.07 -14.85 13.89
CA LEU A 550 1.98 -15.99 13.91
C LEU A 550 2.92 -15.90 15.12
N LEU A 551 3.56 -14.76 15.37
CA LEU A 551 4.45 -14.57 16.52
C LEU A 551 3.71 -14.69 17.85
N ALA A 552 2.45 -14.23 17.94
CA ALA A 552 1.66 -14.32 19.16
C ALA A 552 1.29 -15.77 19.59
N ILE A 553 1.50 -16.78 18.73
CA ILE A 553 1.25 -18.20 19.02
C ILE A 553 2.51 -19.07 18.88
N ARG A 554 3.69 -18.44 18.79
CA ARG A 554 4.99 -19.10 18.65
C ARG A 554 5.87 -18.64 19.80
N GLU A 555 6.30 -19.59 20.61
CA GLU A 555 7.26 -19.38 21.69
C GLU A 555 8.46 -20.29 21.42
N ASP A 556 9.68 -19.78 21.65
CA ASP A 556 10.95 -20.53 21.53
C ASP A 556 11.07 -21.41 20.26
N THR A 557 10.65 -20.87 19.11
CA THR A 557 10.51 -21.66 17.87
C THR A 557 11.68 -21.46 16.90
N TYR A 558 12.19 -20.24 16.75
CA TYR A 558 13.16 -19.89 15.70
C TYR A 558 14.51 -19.44 16.28
N ASP A 559 15.60 -19.78 15.60
CA ASP A 559 16.94 -19.28 15.95
C ASP A 559 17.19 -17.91 15.33
N ILE A 560 16.62 -17.67 14.14
CA ILE A 560 16.68 -16.37 13.46
C ILE A 560 15.29 -15.98 13.01
N ILE A 561 14.90 -14.75 13.32
CA ILE A 561 13.71 -14.10 12.76
C ILE A 561 14.17 -12.84 12.05
N SER A 562 13.98 -12.76 10.74
CA SER A 562 14.35 -11.62 9.91
C SER A 562 13.10 -10.92 9.38
N ALA A 563 13.01 -9.61 9.60
CA ALA A 563 11.88 -8.80 9.17
C ALA A 563 12.25 -7.88 8.00
N ASN A 564 11.77 -8.24 6.81
CA ASN A 564 11.84 -7.50 5.56
C ASN A 564 10.44 -7.02 5.16
N THR A 565 9.91 -6.10 5.95
CA THR A 565 8.51 -5.65 5.88
C THR A 565 8.33 -4.46 4.94
N LEU A 566 7.08 -4.09 4.68
CA LEU A 566 6.73 -2.84 4.00
C LEU A 566 7.35 -1.61 4.69
N HIS A 567 7.50 -0.55 3.92
CA HIS A 567 7.92 0.74 4.44
C HIS A 567 7.07 1.23 5.64
N PRO A 568 7.67 1.87 6.66
CA PRO A 568 6.97 2.18 7.91
C PRO A 568 5.81 3.18 7.82
N TRP A 569 5.74 3.99 6.75
CA TRP A 569 4.62 4.91 6.52
C TRP A 569 3.40 4.24 5.90
N SER A 570 3.57 3.02 5.36
CA SER A 570 2.49 2.28 4.75
C SER A 570 1.41 1.98 5.80
N ILE A 571 0.15 2.17 5.42
CA ILE A 571 -0.99 1.93 6.32
C ILE A 571 -0.90 0.47 6.83
N GLY A 572 -0.76 0.32 8.16
CA GLY A 572 -0.63 -0.99 8.81
C GLY A 572 0.78 -1.47 9.09
N ALA A 573 1.78 -0.92 8.40
CA ALA A 573 3.18 -1.32 8.62
C ALA A 573 3.70 -0.85 9.98
N THR A 574 3.20 0.26 10.55
CA THR A 574 3.63 0.76 11.86
C THR A 574 3.42 -0.26 12.99
N GLY A 575 2.43 -1.14 12.87
CA GLY A 575 2.25 -2.26 13.81
C GLY A 575 3.43 -3.25 13.82
N LEU A 576 4.26 -3.28 12.77
CA LEU A 576 5.46 -4.13 12.67
C LEU A 576 6.73 -3.41 13.19
N TYR A 577 6.56 -2.27 13.86
CA TYR A 577 7.66 -1.53 14.51
C TYR A 577 7.35 -1.18 15.97
N SER A 578 6.20 -1.62 16.50
CA SER A 578 5.80 -1.31 17.88
C SER A 578 6.56 -2.14 18.91
N ARG A 579 6.62 -1.63 20.14
CA ARG A 579 7.20 -2.36 21.27
C ARG A 579 6.55 -3.74 21.42
N GLU A 580 5.22 -3.80 21.37
CA GLU A 580 4.47 -5.04 21.53
C GLU A 580 4.83 -6.06 20.44
N TYR A 581 5.07 -5.63 19.19
CA TYR A 581 5.56 -6.50 18.13
C TYR A 581 6.97 -7.05 18.42
N PHE A 582 7.91 -6.17 18.81
CA PHE A 582 9.27 -6.60 19.10
C PHE A 582 9.37 -7.51 20.33
N GLU A 583 8.52 -7.29 21.35
CA GLU A 583 8.39 -8.19 22.50
C GLU A 583 7.92 -9.58 22.06
N ARG A 584 6.91 -9.67 21.18
CA ARG A 584 6.47 -10.96 20.59
C ARG A 584 7.55 -11.61 19.72
N MET A 585 8.28 -10.81 18.95
CA MET A 585 9.41 -11.30 18.17
C MET A 585 10.50 -11.89 19.10
N ALA A 586 10.75 -11.26 20.25
CA ALA A 586 11.70 -11.76 21.25
C ALA A 586 11.22 -13.05 21.94
N GLU A 587 9.91 -13.17 22.22
CA GLU A 587 9.30 -14.39 22.78
C GLU A 587 9.36 -15.59 21.82
N ALA A 588 9.29 -15.34 20.51
CA ALA A 588 9.36 -16.39 19.49
C ALA A 588 10.78 -16.92 19.22
N LEU A 589 11.82 -16.20 19.69
CA LEU A 589 13.21 -16.60 19.56
C LEU A 589 13.59 -17.65 20.60
N ARG A 590 14.31 -18.68 20.15
CA ARG A 590 15.02 -19.63 21.02
C ARG A 590 16.15 -18.94 21.79
N PRO A 591 16.64 -19.55 22.90
CA PRO A 591 17.86 -19.10 23.57
C PRO A 591 19.03 -18.95 22.59
N GLY A 592 19.71 -17.80 22.64
CA GLY A 592 20.77 -17.41 21.72
C GLY A 592 20.29 -16.93 20.34
N GLY A 593 18.97 -16.88 20.11
CA GLY A 593 18.38 -16.48 18.85
C GLY A 593 18.56 -15.00 18.53
N ILE A 594 18.51 -14.66 17.24
CA ILE A 594 18.76 -13.32 16.71
C ILE A 594 17.53 -12.82 15.93
N ALA A 595 16.98 -11.69 16.37
CA ALA A 595 16.02 -10.90 15.63
C ALA A 595 16.75 -9.91 14.71
N VAL A 596 16.26 -9.75 13.48
CA VAL A 596 16.77 -8.79 12.49
C VAL A 596 15.63 -7.89 12.05
N GLN A 597 15.85 -6.57 12.10
CA GLN A 597 14.92 -5.57 11.60
C GLN A 597 15.59 -4.68 10.56
N TRP A 598 15.01 -4.64 9.36
CA TRP A 598 15.36 -3.66 8.34
C TRP A 598 14.83 -2.26 8.67
N ILE A 599 15.65 -1.23 8.45
CA ILE A 599 15.30 0.17 8.65
C ILE A 599 15.69 1.00 7.40
N PRO A 600 14.70 1.59 6.67
CA PRO A 600 14.91 2.25 5.38
C PRO A 600 15.53 3.65 5.50
N THR A 601 16.84 3.75 5.75
CA THR A 601 17.47 5.04 6.03
C THR A 601 17.41 6.04 4.88
N GLN A 602 17.17 5.63 3.63
CA GLN A 602 17.10 6.56 2.50
C GLN A 602 15.73 7.24 2.36
N GLN A 603 14.70 6.72 3.04
CA GLN A 603 13.32 7.10 2.81
C GLN A 603 12.67 7.77 4.04
N ILE A 604 13.12 7.46 5.26
CA ILE A 604 12.61 8.06 6.51
C ILE A 604 13.63 8.99 7.19
N GLY A 605 13.12 9.97 7.94
CA GLY A 605 13.93 10.96 8.65
C GLY A 605 14.51 10.47 9.98
N GLU A 606 15.40 11.29 10.55
CA GLU A 606 16.12 11.03 11.82
C GLU A 606 15.19 10.72 13.00
N GLU A 607 14.07 11.44 13.13
CA GLU A 607 13.13 11.25 14.24
C GLU A 607 12.46 9.87 14.20
N SER A 608 12.08 9.40 13.00
CA SER A 608 11.52 8.06 12.79
C SER A 608 12.54 6.97 13.12
N ILE A 609 13.79 7.15 12.70
CA ILE A 609 14.87 6.18 12.97
C ILE A 609 15.17 6.12 14.46
N SER A 610 15.32 7.27 15.12
CA SER A 610 15.51 7.34 16.58
C SER A 610 14.36 6.67 17.34
N LEU A 611 13.11 6.85 16.89
CA LEU A 611 11.93 6.20 17.47
C LEU A 611 11.96 4.69 17.30
N ILE A 612 12.25 4.18 16.08
CA ILE A 612 12.36 2.75 15.80
C ILE A 612 13.47 2.13 16.67
N LEU A 613 14.66 2.73 16.70
CA LEU A 613 15.80 2.21 17.45
C LEU A 613 15.57 2.19 18.97
N ARG A 614 14.99 3.25 19.55
CA ARG A 614 14.59 3.27 20.97
C ARG A 614 13.59 2.18 21.31
N THR A 615 12.70 1.86 20.37
CA THR A 615 11.66 0.85 20.55
C THR A 615 12.26 -0.55 20.46
N PHE A 616 13.03 -0.82 19.40
CA PHE A 616 13.70 -2.09 19.15
C PHE A 616 14.66 -2.47 20.29
N PHE A 617 15.63 -1.62 20.63
CA PHE A 617 16.54 -1.85 21.77
C PHE A 617 15.89 -1.65 23.15
N GLY A 618 14.60 -1.29 23.17
CA GLY A 618 13.76 -1.34 24.36
C GLY A 618 13.20 -2.75 24.63
N ALA A 619 12.99 -3.55 23.59
CA ALA A 619 12.54 -4.93 23.67
C ALA A 619 13.71 -5.93 23.73
N PHE A 620 14.84 -5.61 23.09
CA PHE A 620 16.03 -6.44 23.08
C PHE A 620 17.14 -5.88 24.00
N PRO A 621 17.49 -6.57 25.11
CA PRO A 621 18.55 -6.11 26.00
C PRO A 621 19.93 -6.14 25.35
N HIS A 622 20.18 -7.12 24.47
CA HIS A 622 21.43 -7.26 23.73
C HIS A 622 21.17 -7.06 22.24
N GLY A 623 22.16 -6.58 21.50
CA GLY A 623 21.98 -6.27 20.09
C GLY A 623 23.09 -5.41 19.52
N ASP A 624 23.11 -5.30 18.20
CA ASP A 624 24.07 -4.52 17.43
C ASP A 624 23.37 -3.81 16.29
N LEU A 625 23.88 -2.64 15.93
CA LEU A 625 23.43 -1.87 14.79
C LEU A 625 24.44 -1.98 13.65
N TRP A 626 24.00 -2.33 12.44
CA TRP A 626 24.86 -2.56 11.29
C TRP A 626 24.46 -1.69 10.11
N TRP A 627 25.46 -1.28 9.34
CA TRP A 627 25.27 -0.63 8.06
C TRP A 627 25.19 -1.69 6.96
N GLY A 628 24.04 -1.78 6.29
CA GLY A 628 23.88 -2.62 5.11
C GLY A 628 24.34 -1.90 3.85
N ALA A 629 23.51 -1.93 2.81
CA ALA A 629 23.78 -1.25 1.55
C ALA A 629 23.05 0.11 1.45
N GLY A 630 23.31 1.00 2.42
CA GLY A 630 22.61 2.29 2.50
C GLY A 630 21.28 2.25 3.25
N ASN A 631 21.07 1.18 4.03
CA ASN A 631 20.02 0.97 5.01
C ASN A 631 20.67 0.52 6.33
N ILE A 632 19.92 0.62 7.42
CA ILE A 632 20.34 0.07 8.71
C ILE A 632 19.73 -1.31 8.89
N ILE A 633 20.51 -2.22 9.46
CA ILE A 633 20.08 -3.53 9.91
C ILE A 633 20.29 -3.57 11.42
N ALA A 634 19.20 -3.69 12.19
CA ALA A 634 19.26 -3.81 13.64
C ALA A 634 19.18 -5.29 14.04
N LEU A 635 20.15 -5.76 14.81
CA LEU A 635 20.16 -7.08 15.42
C LEU A 635 19.79 -6.99 16.89
N GLY A 636 18.90 -7.87 17.34
CA GLY A 636 18.44 -7.93 18.72
C GLY A 636 18.45 -9.36 19.24
N SER A 637 18.77 -9.54 20.51
CA SER A 637 18.66 -10.84 21.19
C SER A 637 18.31 -10.65 22.67
N ARG A 638 17.70 -11.70 23.25
CA ARG A 638 17.47 -11.81 24.70
C ARG A 638 18.75 -12.18 25.44
N ASP A 639 19.68 -12.82 24.75
CA ASP A 639 20.98 -13.26 25.27
C ASP A 639 22.11 -12.41 24.66
N PRO A 640 23.30 -12.35 25.28
CA PRO A 640 24.46 -11.70 24.67
C PRO A 640 24.72 -12.21 23.25
N LEU A 641 24.90 -11.30 22.30
CA LEU A 641 25.19 -11.68 20.92
C LEU A 641 26.51 -12.48 20.85
N PRO A 642 26.57 -13.53 20.01
CA PRO A 642 27.81 -14.27 19.78
C PRO A 642 28.91 -13.36 19.20
N ALA A 643 30.16 -13.60 19.59
CA ALA A 643 31.29 -12.93 18.96
C ALA A 643 31.40 -13.36 17.48
N TYR A 644 31.58 -12.38 16.59
CA TYR A 644 31.81 -12.63 15.17
C TYR A 644 33.09 -13.44 14.95
N ARG A 645 33.02 -14.47 14.10
CA ARG A 645 34.15 -15.36 13.77
C ARG A 645 34.37 -15.38 12.26
N PRO A 646 35.43 -14.72 11.74
CA PRO A 646 35.70 -14.65 10.30
C PRO A 646 35.81 -16.03 9.64
N GLU A 647 36.39 -17.01 10.32
CA GLU A 647 36.60 -18.36 9.79
C GLU A 647 35.28 -19.08 9.57
N VAL A 648 34.35 -18.96 10.52
CA VAL A 648 32.99 -19.54 10.42
C VAL A 648 32.21 -18.83 9.31
N ALA A 649 32.35 -17.52 9.20
CA ALA A 649 31.70 -16.73 8.16
C ALA A 649 32.17 -17.16 6.77
N THR A 650 33.49 -17.26 6.54
CA THR A 650 34.08 -17.78 5.30
C THR A 650 33.57 -19.16 4.98
N GLN A 651 33.65 -20.10 5.93
CA GLN A 651 33.17 -21.47 5.71
C GLN A 651 31.71 -21.52 5.28
N ARG A 652 30.83 -20.72 5.92
CA ARG A 652 29.40 -20.71 5.60
C ARG A 652 29.08 -20.05 4.28
N ILE A 653 29.75 -18.95 3.95
CA ILE A 653 29.59 -18.26 2.67
C ILE A 653 30.00 -19.19 1.52
N GLU A 654 31.15 -19.86 1.66
CA GLU A 654 31.64 -20.85 0.69
C GLU A 654 30.70 -22.05 0.59
N ALA A 655 30.26 -22.63 1.71
CA ALA A 655 29.33 -23.74 1.72
C ALA A 655 27.96 -23.38 1.11
N ALA A 656 27.52 -22.14 1.27
CA ALA A 656 26.33 -21.61 0.62
C ALA A 656 26.56 -21.33 -0.88
N GLY A 657 27.80 -21.35 -1.36
CA GLY A 657 28.22 -20.98 -2.72
C GLY A 657 28.07 -19.49 -3.02
N LEU A 658 28.00 -18.65 -1.99
CA LEU A 658 27.93 -17.20 -2.11
C LEU A 658 29.33 -16.62 -2.35
N SER A 659 29.41 -15.47 -3.00
CA SER A 659 30.66 -14.72 -3.12
C SER A 659 30.58 -13.44 -2.29
N TRP A 660 31.67 -13.09 -1.62
CA TRP A 660 31.76 -11.86 -0.82
C TRP A 660 31.43 -10.61 -1.66
N PRO A 661 31.99 -10.41 -2.87
CA PRO A 661 31.71 -9.21 -3.66
C PRO A 661 30.22 -9.05 -4.02
N ARG A 662 29.50 -10.17 -4.18
CA ARG A 662 28.06 -10.15 -4.47
C ARG A 662 27.24 -9.58 -3.32
N ILE A 663 27.56 -9.97 -2.09
CA ILE A 663 26.91 -9.44 -0.88
C ILE A 663 27.42 -8.05 -0.48
N GLY A 664 28.37 -7.49 -1.24
CA GLY A 664 28.87 -6.13 -1.10
C GLY A 664 30.07 -5.98 -0.17
N TRP A 665 30.74 -7.08 0.17
CA TRP A 665 31.94 -7.12 0.99
C TRP A 665 33.11 -7.75 0.23
N THR A 666 34.36 -7.53 0.63
CA THR A 666 35.55 -8.12 0.02
C THR A 666 35.80 -9.52 0.56
N ASP A 667 35.64 -9.69 1.86
CA ASP A 667 35.92 -10.91 2.61
C ASP A 667 35.32 -10.83 4.03
N ALA A 668 35.55 -11.89 4.81
CA ALA A 668 35.06 -12.00 6.18
C ALA A 668 35.65 -10.94 7.15
N LEU A 669 36.81 -10.36 6.86
CA LEU A 669 37.44 -9.35 7.72
C LEU A 669 36.83 -7.96 7.52
N GLU A 670 36.16 -7.71 6.39
CA GLU A 670 35.44 -6.44 6.16
C GLU A 670 34.11 -6.37 6.95
N VAL A 671 33.52 -7.51 7.33
CA VAL A 671 32.21 -7.52 8.00
C VAL A 671 32.18 -6.60 9.23
N PRO A 672 33.11 -6.71 10.22
CA PRO A 672 33.09 -5.85 11.41
C PRO A 672 33.23 -4.35 11.13
N THR A 673 33.80 -3.95 9.98
CA THR A 673 33.89 -2.52 9.61
C THR A 673 32.53 -1.93 9.25
N HIS A 674 31.50 -2.75 9.13
CA HIS A 674 30.11 -2.35 8.88
C HIS A 674 29.27 -2.23 10.17
N HIS A 675 29.83 -2.59 11.32
CA HIS A 675 29.17 -2.39 12.62
C HIS A 675 29.13 -0.89 12.96
N ILE A 676 27.99 -0.40 13.42
CA ILE A 676 27.78 1.01 13.79
C ILE A 676 28.00 1.18 15.29
N ALA A 677 27.26 0.42 16.10
CA ALA A 677 27.33 0.49 17.55
C ALA A 677 26.56 -0.68 18.21
N GLY A 678 26.99 -1.08 19.40
CA GLY A 678 26.21 -1.99 20.26
C GLY A 678 24.98 -1.34 20.89
N ALA A 679 23.99 -2.15 21.29
CA ALA A 679 22.70 -1.70 21.83
C ALA A 679 22.84 -0.73 23.03
N ASN A 680 23.83 -0.92 23.89
CA ASN A 680 24.10 -0.03 25.03
C ASN A 680 24.51 1.38 24.57
N HIS A 681 25.39 1.48 23.58
CA HIS A 681 25.83 2.74 23.00
C HIS A 681 24.69 3.44 22.27
N VAL A 682 23.86 2.69 21.53
CA VAL A 682 22.65 3.23 20.89
C VAL A 682 21.70 3.81 21.94
N ARG A 683 21.41 3.07 23.02
CA ARG A 683 20.55 3.56 24.12
C ARG A 683 21.11 4.81 24.79
N ALA A 684 22.41 4.84 25.06
CA ALA A 684 23.08 6.00 25.66
C ALA A 684 23.00 7.23 24.75
N ALA A 685 23.26 7.08 23.45
CA ALA A 685 23.23 8.18 22.49
C ALA A 685 21.82 8.71 22.20
N LEU A 686 20.81 7.83 22.21
CA LEU A 686 19.41 8.23 21.99
C LEU A 686 18.73 8.76 23.25
N GLY A 687 19.20 8.39 24.44
CA GLY A 687 18.62 8.76 25.73
C GLY A 687 17.20 8.24 25.94
N ALA A 688 16.59 8.65 27.07
CA ALA A 688 15.17 8.42 27.30
C ALA A 688 14.31 9.21 26.30
N GLY A 689 13.19 8.63 25.88
CA GLY A 689 12.25 9.29 25.00
C GLY A 689 11.07 8.42 24.66
N GLU A 690 10.20 8.92 23.78
CA GLU A 690 9.03 8.18 23.33
C GLU A 690 9.43 6.88 22.62
N LYS A 691 8.59 5.86 22.81
CA LYS A 691 8.67 4.56 22.14
C LYS A 691 7.41 4.37 21.33
N LEU A 692 7.54 3.66 20.21
CA LEU A 692 6.39 3.28 19.40
C LEU A 692 5.59 2.20 20.13
N THR A 693 4.29 2.40 20.26
CA THR A 693 3.38 1.43 20.89
C THR A 693 2.16 1.23 20.01
N ASP A 694 1.49 0.10 20.18
CA ASP A 694 0.22 -0.18 19.51
C ASP A 694 -0.85 0.91 19.76
N ASP A 695 -0.88 1.51 20.96
CA ASP A 695 -1.80 2.60 21.30
C ASP A 695 -1.42 3.92 20.63
N ARG A 696 -0.11 4.20 20.49
CA ARG A 696 0.42 5.46 19.93
C ARG A 696 1.31 5.19 18.70
N PRO A 697 0.73 5.07 17.49
CA PRO A 697 1.44 4.77 16.26
C PRO A 697 2.13 6.04 15.68
N LEU A 698 3.02 6.66 16.45
CA LEU A 698 3.70 7.93 16.11
C LEU A 698 4.45 7.89 14.77
N LEU A 699 4.91 6.70 14.37
CA LEU A 699 5.67 6.51 13.14
C LEU A 699 4.87 6.87 11.88
N GLU A 700 3.54 6.74 11.90
CA GLU A 700 2.68 7.13 10.77
C GLU A 700 2.67 8.64 10.51
N ILE A 701 2.97 9.47 11.52
CA ILE A 701 3.15 10.91 11.31
C ILE A 701 4.60 11.20 10.90
N HIS A 702 5.56 10.67 11.67
CA HIS A 702 6.97 11.03 11.48
C HIS A 702 7.50 10.54 10.12
N ALA A 703 7.12 9.33 9.70
CA ALA A 703 7.57 8.76 8.45
C ALA A 703 6.97 9.49 7.22
N THR A 704 5.75 10.02 7.31
CA THR A 704 5.12 10.72 6.17
C THR A 704 5.39 12.23 6.13
N ARG A 705 5.84 12.85 7.23
CA ARG A 705 6.22 14.29 7.22
C ARG A 705 7.51 14.59 6.46
N SER A 706 8.37 13.60 6.27
CA SER A 706 9.63 13.79 5.56
C SER A 706 9.98 12.64 4.62
N PRO A 707 9.11 12.30 3.65
CA PRO A 707 9.40 11.26 2.67
C PRO A 707 10.62 11.69 1.85
N GLY A 708 11.63 10.83 1.76
CA GLY A 708 12.85 11.12 1.00
C GLY A 708 13.86 12.03 1.72
N SER A 709 13.66 12.33 3.00
CA SER A 709 14.66 13.03 3.84
C SER A 709 15.82 12.14 4.32
N GLY A 710 15.85 10.87 3.90
CA GLY A 710 16.82 9.88 4.34
C GLY A 710 18.26 10.09 3.86
N ARG A 711 18.54 11.24 3.24
CA ARG A 711 19.91 11.74 3.02
C ARG A 711 20.12 13.10 3.68
N SER A 712 19.48 13.34 4.82
CA SER A 712 19.66 14.57 5.57
C SER A 712 20.93 14.52 6.42
N ALA A 713 21.64 15.65 6.51
CA ALA A 713 22.80 15.79 7.39
C ALA A 713 22.43 15.46 8.85
N LYS A 714 21.22 15.82 9.30
CA LYS A 714 20.71 15.53 10.64
C LYS A 714 20.70 14.03 10.96
N LEU A 715 20.28 13.19 10.00
CA LEU A 715 20.31 11.73 10.17
C LEU A 715 21.74 11.22 10.36
N TYR A 716 22.64 11.57 9.46
CA TYR A 716 24.02 11.09 9.56
C TYR A 716 24.72 11.62 10.81
N SER A 717 24.46 12.86 11.21
CA SER A 717 24.93 13.42 12.48
C SER A 717 24.50 12.59 13.68
N ARG A 718 23.26 12.11 13.70
CA ARG A 718 22.76 11.20 14.74
C ARG A 718 23.49 9.86 14.73
N LEU A 719 23.71 9.29 13.54
CA LEU A 719 24.45 8.02 13.41
C LEU A 719 25.92 8.17 13.81
N VAL A 720 26.56 9.29 13.49
CA VAL A 720 27.91 9.65 13.96
C VAL A 720 27.93 9.73 15.49
N ALA A 721 26.94 10.38 16.11
CA ALA A 721 26.86 10.46 17.57
C ALA A 721 26.70 9.06 18.21
N ILE A 722 25.91 8.18 17.60
CA ILE A 722 25.76 6.78 18.03
C ILE A 722 27.10 6.02 17.89
N ALA A 723 27.76 6.14 16.74
CA ALA A 723 29.03 5.44 16.48
C ALA A 723 30.17 5.96 17.37
N LYS A 724 30.23 7.27 17.68
CA LYS A 724 31.23 7.86 18.59
C LYS A 724 31.17 7.30 20.01
N ALA A 725 29.99 6.86 20.45
CA ALA A 725 29.84 6.23 21.75
C ALA A 725 30.51 4.84 21.81
N ASP A 726 30.77 4.22 20.66
CA ASP A 726 31.42 2.92 20.54
C ASP A 726 32.87 3.07 20.01
N VAL A 727 33.84 3.14 20.93
CA VAL A 727 35.24 3.53 20.66
C VAL A 727 35.97 2.54 19.72
N GLY A 728 35.39 1.37 19.43
CA GLY A 728 36.01 0.29 18.66
C GLY A 728 35.96 0.39 17.13
N ASN A 729 35.20 1.34 16.54
CA ASN A 729 34.88 1.28 15.10
C ASN A 729 35.20 2.55 14.29
N GLY A 730 36.50 2.89 14.19
CA GLY A 730 36.98 4.08 13.48
C GLY A 730 36.62 4.13 11.98
N ALA A 731 36.51 2.98 11.31
CA ALA A 731 36.19 2.92 9.88
C ALA A 731 34.73 3.30 9.58
N MET A 732 33.77 2.73 10.32
CA MET A 732 32.35 3.08 10.17
C MET A 732 32.09 4.53 10.61
N LEU A 733 32.67 4.96 11.73
CA LEU A 733 32.52 6.32 12.22
C LEU A 733 32.94 7.34 11.15
N PHE A 734 34.11 7.14 10.55
CA PHE A 734 34.58 8.01 9.48
C PHE A 734 33.64 7.97 8.26
N TRP A 735 33.17 6.78 7.89
CA TRP A 735 32.25 6.64 6.76
C TRP A 735 30.96 7.45 6.99
N LEU A 736 30.38 7.39 8.18
CA LEU A 736 29.20 8.18 8.56
C LEU A 736 29.49 9.69 8.58
N GLU A 737 30.64 10.12 9.09
CA GLU A 737 31.06 11.54 9.04
C GLU A 737 31.18 12.04 7.59
N SER A 738 31.65 11.19 6.68
CA SER A 738 31.72 11.53 5.25
C SER A 738 30.33 11.68 4.61
N LEU A 739 29.35 10.84 5.02
CA LEU A 739 27.97 10.94 4.56
C LEU A 739 27.28 12.18 5.13
N GLU A 740 27.55 12.53 6.39
CA GLU A 740 27.09 13.75 7.04
C GLU A 740 27.54 15.00 6.29
N ARG A 741 28.84 15.12 6.00
CA ARG A 741 29.38 16.26 5.25
C ARG A 741 28.81 16.35 3.83
N ARG A 742 28.72 15.23 3.11
CA ARG A 742 28.08 15.19 1.77
C ARG A 742 26.62 15.65 1.82
N ALA A 743 25.87 15.18 2.81
CA ALA A 743 24.49 15.58 3.00
C ALA A 743 24.34 17.06 3.39
N ALA A 744 25.39 17.67 3.96
CA ALA A 744 25.47 19.10 4.24
C ALA A 744 25.93 19.95 3.02
N GLY A 745 26.16 19.33 1.85
CA GLY A 745 26.59 20.02 0.64
C GLY A 745 28.10 20.32 0.57
N ASP A 746 28.91 19.67 1.40
CA ASP A 746 30.37 19.78 1.35
C ASP A 746 30.95 18.82 0.30
N ASP A 747 31.27 19.36 -0.88
CA ASP A 747 31.89 18.62 -1.99
C ASP A 747 33.32 18.12 -1.67
N THR A 748 33.99 18.69 -0.65
CA THR A 748 35.32 18.23 -0.20
C THR A 748 35.27 16.93 0.62
N ALA A 749 34.08 16.53 1.09
CA ALA A 749 33.86 15.27 1.79
C ALA A 749 34.17 14.03 0.93
N ALA A 750 34.06 14.17 -0.38
CA ALA A 750 34.39 13.11 -1.32
C ALA A 750 35.91 12.88 -1.42
N ASP A 751 36.70 13.93 -1.24
CA ASP A 751 38.17 13.93 -1.13
C ASP A 751 38.64 13.32 0.21
N THR A 752 37.83 13.41 1.26
CA THR A 752 38.14 12.84 2.58
C THR A 752 38.09 11.30 2.56
N ARG A 753 37.13 10.69 1.84
CA ARG A 753 37.08 9.21 1.63
C ARG A 753 38.32 8.70 0.90
N GLU A 754 38.84 9.48 -0.05
CA GLU A 754 40.05 9.18 -0.80
C GLU A 754 41.29 9.21 0.12
N LYS A 755 41.37 10.23 0.97
CA LYS A 755 42.45 10.40 1.95
C LYS A 755 42.45 9.33 3.06
N LEU A 756 41.28 8.91 3.56
CA LEU A 756 41.21 7.86 4.58
C LEU A 756 41.51 6.49 4.00
N ALA A 757 40.93 6.14 2.86
CA ALA A 757 41.17 4.82 2.28
C ALA A 757 42.63 4.70 1.79
N ALA A 758 43.26 5.79 1.34
CA ALA A 758 44.72 5.85 1.18
C ALA A 758 45.49 5.67 2.51
N ASN A 759 45.05 6.31 3.60
CA ASN A 759 45.72 6.22 4.92
C ASN A 759 45.52 4.88 5.66
N LEU A 760 44.43 4.16 5.39
CA LEU A 760 44.13 2.83 5.96
C LEU A 760 44.60 1.68 5.05
N GLY A 761 45.24 1.98 3.91
CA GLY A 761 45.61 0.98 2.90
C GLY A 761 44.41 0.27 2.25
N LEU A 762 43.21 0.84 2.37
CA LEU A 762 41.97 0.28 1.86
C LEU A 762 41.75 0.73 0.41
N ARG A 763 41.39 -0.19 -0.48
CA ARG A 763 41.06 0.11 -1.89
C ARG A 763 39.86 1.07 -2.08
N LEU A 764 39.16 1.47 -1.01
CA LEU A 764 37.91 2.26 -0.99
C LEU A 764 38.01 3.69 -1.58
N ALA A 765 39.21 4.26 -1.67
CA ALA A 765 39.50 5.59 -2.23
C ALA A 765 39.30 5.59 -3.75
N ASP A 766 39.98 4.66 -4.39
CA ASP A 766 39.91 4.46 -5.83
C ASP A 766 38.48 4.16 -6.24
N HIS A 767 37.75 3.32 -5.49
CA HIS A 767 36.36 2.96 -5.80
C HIS A 767 35.40 4.17 -5.86
N ALA A 768 35.58 5.19 -5.03
CA ALA A 768 34.73 6.38 -5.03
C ALA A 768 35.11 7.39 -6.12
N ARG A 769 36.39 7.50 -6.47
CA ARG A 769 36.85 8.25 -7.65
C ARG A 769 36.31 7.60 -8.93
N ILE A 770 36.46 6.29 -9.03
CA ILE A 770 35.96 5.46 -10.13
C ILE A 770 34.43 5.60 -10.26
N ALA A 771 33.67 5.47 -9.19
CA ALA A 771 32.20 5.60 -9.23
C ALA A 771 31.72 6.98 -9.69
N ARG A 772 32.41 8.07 -9.30
CA ARG A 772 32.10 9.43 -9.76
C ARG A 772 32.36 9.57 -11.26
N ARG A 773 33.51 9.08 -11.73
CA ARG A 773 33.86 9.09 -13.15
C ARG A 773 32.89 8.26 -13.99
N VAL A 774 32.51 7.07 -13.54
CA VAL A 774 31.48 6.23 -14.17
C VAL A 774 30.13 6.96 -14.25
N THR A 775 29.71 7.61 -13.16
CA THR A 775 28.44 8.36 -13.13
C THR A 775 28.46 9.56 -14.08
N SER A 776 29.57 10.31 -14.14
CA SER A 776 29.74 11.38 -15.14
C SER A 776 29.70 10.82 -16.55
N GLY A 777 30.47 9.76 -16.82
CA GLY A 777 30.53 9.14 -18.14
C GLY A 777 29.16 8.68 -18.65
N HIS A 778 28.30 8.12 -17.78
CA HIS A 778 26.94 7.77 -18.18
C HIS A 778 26.06 9.00 -18.46
N ARG A 779 26.21 10.08 -17.69
CA ARG A 779 25.50 11.34 -17.94
C ARG A 779 25.93 11.97 -19.27
N ASP A 780 27.22 11.93 -19.56
CA ASP A 780 27.81 12.47 -20.79
C ASP A 780 27.41 11.61 -22.00
N LEU A 781 27.39 10.28 -21.87
CA LEU A 781 26.89 9.36 -22.87
C LEU A 781 25.40 9.61 -23.20
N GLN A 782 24.55 9.78 -22.18
CA GLN A 782 23.13 10.09 -22.37
C GLN A 782 22.91 11.46 -23.04
N ALA A 783 23.80 12.42 -22.77
CA ALA A 783 23.76 13.74 -23.39
C ALA A 783 24.44 13.79 -24.78
N GLY A 784 24.91 12.65 -25.31
CA GLY A 784 25.58 12.56 -26.61
C GLY A 784 27.01 13.10 -26.64
N ARG A 785 27.61 13.44 -25.49
CA ARG A 785 29.01 13.88 -25.36
C ARG A 785 29.94 12.67 -25.29
N LEU A 786 30.18 12.04 -26.44
CA LEU A 786 30.90 10.76 -26.51
C LEU A 786 32.38 10.86 -26.09
N ASP A 787 33.03 12.01 -26.31
CA ASP A 787 34.44 12.23 -25.95
C ASP A 787 34.62 12.33 -24.42
N ASP A 788 33.82 13.17 -23.77
CA ASP A 788 33.82 13.30 -22.30
C ASP A 788 33.43 11.97 -21.62
N ALA A 789 32.50 11.23 -22.22
CA ALA A 789 32.11 9.91 -21.73
C ALA A 789 33.25 8.89 -21.84
N ALA A 790 33.97 8.85 -22.98
CA ALA A 790 35.12 7.97 -23.18
C ALA A 790 36.20 8.24 -22.13
N ASP A 791 36.56 9.50 -21.95
CA ASP A 791 37.62 9.91 -21.02
C ASP A 791 37.27 9.55 -19.57
N ALA A 792 36.01 9.75 -19.17
CA ALA A 792 35.54 9.39 -17.86
C ALA A 792 35.59 7.87 -17.62
N PHE A 793 35.21 7.05 -18.59
CA PHE A 793 35.28 5.58 -18.46
C PHE A 793 36.71 5.05 -18.52
N ASP A 794 37.58 5.59 -19.37
CA ASP A 794 38.98 5.16 -19.43
C ASP A 794 39.76 5.59 -18.19
N GLU A 795 39.45 6.74 -17.59
CA GLU A 795 40.01 7.13 -16.30
C GLU A 795 39.53 6.20 -15.16
N ALA A 796 38.26 5.79 -15.18
CA ALA A 796 37.76 4.78 -14.26
C ALA A 796 38.52 3.45 -14.41
N LEU A 797 38.75 3.01 -15.65
CA LEU A 797 39.37 1.71 -15.95
C LEU A 797 40.89 1.69 -15.78
N ARG A 798 41.57 2.85 -15.83
CA ARG A 798 42.98 2.95 -15.43
C ARG A 798 43.18 2.66 -13.93
N ASN A 799 42.16 2.95 -13.12
CA ASN A 799 42.22 2.81 -11.66
C ASN A 799 41.64 1.47 -11.19
N ASP A 800 40.64 0.93 -11.89
CA ASP A 800 40.09 -0.42 -11.69
C ASP A 800 39.79 -1.03 -13.07
N PRO A 801 40.72 -1.81 -13.63
CA PRO A 801 40.59 -2.40 -14.97
C PRO A 801 39.36 -3.29 -15.15
N ASP A 802 38.85 -3.84 -14.05
CA ASP A 802 37.73 -4.77 -14.06
C ASP A 802 36.40 -4.05 -13.79
N GLN A 803 36.37 -2.73 -13.52
CA GLN A 803 35.13 -2.08 -13.09
C GLN A 803 34.00 -2.23 -14.13
N ARG A 804 33.01 -3.06 -13.77
CA ARG A 804 31.96 -3.55 -14.66
C ARG A 804 31.13 -2.46 -15.35
N TYR A 805 30.72 -1.42 -14.63
CA TYR A 805 29.93 -0.32 -15.18
C TYR A 805 30.74 0.58 -16.11
N ALA A 806 32.03 0.79 -15.82
CA ALA A 806 32.94 1.51 -16.69
C ALA A 806 33.21 0.71 -17.97
N LEU A 807 33.37 -0.62 -17.87
CA LEU A 807 33.47 -1.51 -19.02
C LEU A 807 32.21 -1.46 -19.90
N PHE A 808 31.01 -1.46 -19.31
CA PHE A 808 29.77 -1.27 -20.06
C PHE A 808 29.67 0.11 -20.70
N GLY A 809 30.02 1.16 -19.96
CA GLY A 809 30.04 2.53 -20.46
C GLY A 809 30.97 2.69 -21.65
N ARG A 810 32.20 2.15 -21.55
CA ARG A 810 33.18 2.14 -22.63
C ARG A 810 32.72 1.31 -23.83
N ALA A 811 32.08 0.16 -23.58
CA ALA A 811 31.46 -0.62 -24.65
C ALA A 811 30.35 0.19 -25.35
N GLY A 812 29.49 0.88 -24.60
CA GLY A 812 28.44 1.75 -25.15
C GLY A 812 28.98 2.91 -25.99
N VAL A 813 30.04 3.59 -25.52
CA VAL A 813 30.72 4.64 -26.30
C VAL A 813 31.33 4.06 -27.59
N ALA A 814 31.99 2.90 -27.49
CA ALA A 814 32.59 2.24 -28.64
C ALA A 814 31.54 1.80 -29.67
N ILE A 815 30.41 1.23 -29.23
CA ILE A 815 29.26 0.87 -30.06
C ILE A 815 28.67 2.12 -30.77
N ALA A 816 28.57 3.24 -30.06
CA ALA A 816 28.08 4.52 -30.60
C ALA A 816 29.03 5.12 -31.65
N ARG A 817 30.35 4.96 -31.46
CA ARG A 817 31.40 5.32 -32.43
C ARG A 817 31.62 4.29 -33.53
N ASN A 818 30.88 3.17 -33.50
CA ASN A 818 31.07 2.02 -34.38
C ASN A 818 32.47 1.36 -34.30
N ASP A 819 33.17 1.51 -33.17
CA ASP A 819 34.38 0.77 -32.82
C ASP A 819 34.01 -0.58 -32.16
N LEU A 820 33.66 -1.54 -33.00
CA LEU A 820 33.17 -2.85 -32.54
C LEU A 820 34.26 -3.66 -31.81
N ASP A 821 35.54 -3.43 -32.11
CA ASP A 821 36.64 -4.17 -31.50
C ASP A 821 36.86 -3.76 -30.04
N GLN A 822 36.80 -2.46 -29.73
CA GLN A 822 36.88 -1.98 -28.35
C GLN A 822 35.66 -2.37 -27.52
N ALA A 823 34.48 -2.37 -28.14
CA ALA A 823 33.26 -2.86 -27.52
C ALA A 823 33.37 -4.35 -27.14
N ILE A 824 33.82 -5.20 -28.07
CA ILE A 824 34.03 -6.63 -27.83
C ILE A 824 35.09 -6.87 -26.74
N ARG A 825 36.21 -6.14 -26.73
CA ARG A 825 37.22 -6.25 -25.67
C ARG A 825 36.63 -5.94 -24.29
N SER A 826 35.87 -4.86 -24.18
CA SER A 826 35.29 -4.44 -22.90
C SER A 826 34.20 -5.41 -22.43
N LEU A 827 33.34 -5.88 -23.33
CA LEU A 827 32.29 -6.86 -23.00
C LEU A 827 32.85 -8.24 -22.67
N LYS A 828 33.94 -8.67 -23.32
CA LYS A 828 34.66 -9.90 -22.98
C LYS A 828 35.25 -9.88 -21.58
N ALA A 829 35.81 -8.74 -21.16
CA ALA A 829 36.30 -8.58 -19.79
C ALA A 829 35.16 -8.71 -18.77
N ILE A 830 33.96 -8.21 -19.10
CA ILE A 830 32.80 -8.37 -18.22
C ILE A 830 32.38 -9.83 -18.11
N VAL A 831 32.20 -10.55 -19.22
CA VAL A 831 31.74 -11.96 -19.16
C VAL A 831 32.81 -12.92 -18.61
N ALA A 832 34.09 -12.54 -18.65
CA ALA A 832 35.15 -13.31 -18.01
C ALA A 832 35.12 -13.21 -16.48
N ASN A 833 34.83 -12.02 -15.95
CA ASN A 833 34.83 -11.73 -14.52
C ASN A 833 33.43 -11.90 -13.86
N TRP A 834 32.37 -11.73 -14.65
CA TRP A 834 30.96 -11.87 -14.28
C TRP A 834 30.23 -12.70 -15.34
N PRO A 835 30.51 -14.01 -15.41
CA PRO A 835 29.86 -14.90 -16.38
C PRO A 835 28.34 -14.91 -16.23
N GLU A 836 27.80 -14.60 -15.05
CA GLU A 836 26.35 -14.50 -14.80
C GLU A 836 25.70 -13.24 -15.40
N ASP A 837 26.47 -12.32 -15.97
CA ASP A 837 25.94 -11.10 -16.58
C ASP A 837 25.33 -11.37 -17.97
N VAL A 838 24.09 -11.83 -17.97
CA VAL A 838 23.27 -12.05 -19.16
C VAL A 838 23.24 -10.82 -20.08
N ARG A 839 23.30 -9.60 -19.53
CA ARG A 839 23.32 -8.37 -20.35
C ARG A 839 24.63 -8.23 -21.11
N ALA A 840 25.76 -8.51 -20.47
CA ALA A 840 27.05 -8.45 -21.13
C ALA A 840 27.14 -9.48 -22.26
N TRP A 841 26.61 -10.69 -22.04
CA TRP A 841 26.49 -11.71 -23.08
C TRP A 841 25.61 -11.26 -24.25
N ASN A 842 24.46 -10.64 -23.99
CA ASN A 842 23.56 -10.12 -25.01
C ASN A 842 24.17 -8.96 -25.82
N GLU A 843 24.81 -8.00 -25.17
CA GLU A 843 25.50 -6.90 -25.85
C GLU A 843 26.71 -7.42 -26.65
N LEU A 844 27.42 -8.44 -26.12
CA LEU A 844 28.52 -9.08 -26.82
C LEU A 844 28.03 -9.82 -28.07
N ALA A 845 26.91 -10.54 -27.97
CA ALA A 845 26.25 -11.17 -29.10
C ALA A 845 25.85 -10.15 -30.16
N GLY A 846 25.13 -9.09 -29.77
CA GLY A 846 24.71 -8.02 -30.69
C GLY A 846 25.89 -7.32 -31.36
N THR A 847 27.00 -7.12 -30.64
CA THR A 847 28.22 -6.53 -31.19
C THR A 847 28.92 -7.45 -32.18
N PHE A 848 28.97 -8.77 -31.92
CA PHE A 848 29.49 -9.75 -32.88
C PHE A 848 28.62 -9.84 -34.14
N THR A 849 27.28 -9.79 -33.99
CA THR A 849 26.36 -9.75 -35.14
C THR A 849 26.60 -8.52 -36.00
N ARG A 850 26.73 -7.32 -35.39
CA ARG A 850 27.09 -6.09 -36.10
C ARG A 850 28.44 -6.15 -36.83
N ARG A 851 29.38 -6.94 -36.31
CA ARG A 851 30.70 -7.17 -36.92
C ARG A 851 30.67 -8.26 -38.01
N GLY A 852 29.58 -9.01 -38.14
CA GLY A 852 29.44 -10.14 -39.06
C GLY A 852 29.99 -11.48 -38.54
N ASP A 853 30.41 -11.55 -37.27
CA ASP A 853 30.96 -12.77 -36.66
C ASP A 853 29.87 -13.67 -36.07
N LEU A 854 29.02 -14.23 -36.94
CA LEU A 854 27.82 -14.97 -36.54
C LEU A 854 28.10 -16.19 -35.64
N ALA A 855 29.24 -16.88 -35.83
CA ALA A 855 29.64 -18.01 -34.99
C ALA A 855 29.93 -17.58 -33.53
N LYS A 856 30.58 -16.43 -33.35
CA LYS A 856 30.87 -15.89 -32.00
C LYS A 856 29.64 -15.27 -31.36
N ALA A 857 28.75 -14.69 -32.17
CA ALA A 857 27.44 -14.23 -31.72
C ALA A 857 26.63 -15.41 -31.16
N ARG A 858 26.60 -16.56 -31.85
CA ARG A 858 25.95 -17.79 -31.36
C ARG A 858 26.49 -18.21 -29.99
N THR A 859 27.81 -18.32 -29.85
CA THR A 859 28.43 -18.70 -28.56
C THR A 859 28.09 -17.71 -27.44
N ALA A 860 28.03 -16.41 -27.73
CA ALA A 860 27.64 -15.41 -26.73
C ALA A 860 26.17 -15.51 -26.34
N ILE A 861 25.28 -15.82 -27.29
CA ILE A 861 23.85 -16.09 -27.04
C ILE A 861 23.67 -17.36 -26.20
N GLU A 862 24.42 -18.42 -26.51
CA GLU A 862 24.44 -19.65 -25.71
C GLU A 862 24.91 -19.38 -24.28
N GLY A 863 25.92 -18.52 -24.10
CA GLY A 863 26.34 -18.04 -22.78
C GLY A 863 25.23 -17.29 -22.03
N ALA A 864 24.51 -16.39 -22.71
CA ALA A 864 23.36 -15.69 -22.13
C ALA A 864 22.24 -16.66 -21.69
N LEU A 865 21.93 -17.66 -22.53
CA LEU A 865 20.87 -18.63 -22.29
C LEU A 865 21.25 -19.72 -21.28
N ALA A 866 22.54 -20.01 -21.10
CA ALA A 866 23.04 -20.91 -20.06
C ALA A 866 22.80 -20.32 -18.67
N GLU A 867 23.00 -19.00 -18.53
CA GLU A 867 22.79 -18.27 -17.28
C GLU A 867 21.31 -17.93 -17.03
N ASN A 868 20.59 -17.51 -18.08
CA ASN A 868 19.16 -17.28 -18.01
C ASN A 868 18.44 -17.88 -19.24
N PRO A 869 17.92 -19.12 -19.12
CA PRO A 869 17.20 -19.81 -20.20
C PRO A 869 15.91 -19.12 -20.67
N PHE A 870 15.46 -18.08 -19.96
CA PHE A 870 14.23 -17.35 -20.21
C PHE A 870 14.47 -15.88 -20.61
N ASP A 871 15.72 -15.49 -20.84
CA ASP A 871 16.03 -14.12 -21.24
C ASP A 871 15.46 -13.81 -22.63
N ILE A 872 14.51 -12.87 -22.69
CA ILE A 872 13.78 -12.54 -23.92
C ILE A 872 14.73 -12.00 -24.98
N ARG A 873 15.70 -11.13 -24.63
CA ARG A 873 16.66 -10.59 -25.62
C ARG A 873 17.56 -11.67 -26.19
N ALA A 874 18.03 -12.60 -25.37
CA ALA A 874 18.85 -13.72 -25.81
C ALA A 874 18.05 -14.68 -26.70
N LEU A 875 16.81 -14.99 -26.34
CA LEU A 875 15.90 -15.79 -27.17
C LEU A 875 15.57 -15.09 -28.51
N THR A 876 15.37 -13.77 -28.50
CA THR A 876 15.14 -12.95 -29.71
C THR A 876 16.37 -12.96 -30.61
N ASN A 877 17.56 -12.74 -30.04
CA ASN A 877 18.82 -12.78 -30.78
C ASN A 877 19.11 -14.19 -31.33
N ALA A 878 18.81 -15.24 -30.55
CA ALA A 878 18.91 -16.63 -30.99
C ALA A 878 17.98 -16.92 -32.17
N GLY A 879 16.73 -16.44 -32.09
CA GLY A 879 15.74 -16.57 -33.16
C GLY A 879 16.14 -15.83 -34.44
N LEU A 880 16.64 -14.59 -34.30
CA LEU A 880 17.18 -13.80 -35.42
C LEU A 880 18.36 -14.50 -36.10
N LEU A 881 19.31 -15.00 -35.32
CA LEU A 881 20.48 -15.70 -35.85
C LEU A 881 20.09 -17.03 -36.53
N ALA A 882 19.09 -17.73 -35.99
CA ALA A 882 18.53 -18.93 -36.61
C ALA A 882 17.86 -18.61 -37.96
N LEU A 883 17.13 -17.49 -38.07
CA LEU A 883 16.56 -17.03 -39.34
C LEU A 883 17.63 -16.66 -40.37
N GLU A 884 18.68 -15.93 -39.96
CA GLU A 884 19.82 -15.60 -40.85
C GLU A 884 20.56 -16.86 -41.32
N ALA A 885 20.63 -17.89 -40.48
CA ALA A 885 21.21 -19.19 -40.82
C ALA A 885 20.28 -20.10 -41.65
N GLY A 886 19.04 -19.67 -41.93
CA GLY A 886 18.04 -20.48 -42.65
C GLY A 886 17.39 -21.60 -41.83
N ASP A 887 17.64 -21.66 -40.52
CA ASP A 887 17.04 -22.62 -39.58
C ASP A 887 15.71 -22.11 -39.04
N GLN A 888 14.68 -22.17 -39.90
CA GLN A 888 13.34 -21.70 -39.58
C GLN A 888 12.68 -22.46 -38.42
N LYS A 889 13.03 -23.74 -38.22
CA LYS A 889 12.45 -24.57 -37.16
C LYS A 889 12.91 -24.11 -35.78
N SER A 890 14.22 -23.94 -35.59
CA SER A 890 14.77 -23.44 -34.32
C SER A 890 14.29 -22.02 -34.03
N ALA A 891 14.20 -21.17 -35.06
CA ALA A 891 13.65 -19.83 -34.91
C ALA A 891 12.20 -19.87 -34.40
N TYR A 892 11.36 -20.77 -34.93
CA TYR A 892 9.97 -20.92 -34.50
C TYR A 892 9.84 -21.41 -33.05
N GLU A 893 10.65 -22.38 -32.64
CA GLU A 893 10.65 -22.90 -31.26
C GLU A 893 11.10 -21.83 -30.25
N LEU A 894 12.15 -21.07 -30.56
CA LEU A 894 12.67 -19.99 -29.71
C LEU A 894 11.66 -18.84 -29.58
N LEU A 895 11.02 -18.44 -30.68
CA LEU A 895 9.97 -17.42 -30.68
C LEU A 895 8.69 -17.91 -29.98
N GLY A 896 8.39 -19.21 -30.04
CA GLY A 896 7.30 -19.84 -29.29
C GLY A 896 7.50 -19.76 -27.78
N ARG A 897 8.74 -19.88 -27.29
CA ARG A 897 9.10 -19.66 -25.88
C ARG A 897 8.92 -18.20 -25.48
N ILE A 898 9.30 -17.25 -26.33
CA ILE A 898 9.06 -15.81 -26.08
C ILE A 898 7.56 -15.51 -25.94
N ARG A 899 6.72 -16.13 -26.75
CA ARG A 899 5.25 -15.97 -26.67
C ARG A 899 4.65 -16.44 -25.34
N ILE A 900 5.25 -17.45 -24.69
CA ILE A 900 4.84 -17.92 -23.36
C ILE A 900 5.32 -16.94 -22.27
N LEU A 901 6.53 -16.37 -22.47
CA LEU A 901 7.18 -15.50 -21.49
C LEU A 901 6.73 -14.02 -21.58
N SER A 902 6.22 -13.55 -22.72
CA SER A 902 5.69 -12.18 -22.91
C SER A 902 4.34 -12.17 -23.65
N PRO A 903 3.22 -12.40 -22.95
CA PRO A 903 1.89 -12.46 -23.57
C PRO A 903 1.33 -11.08 -23.99
N MET A 904 1.81 -9.97 -23.40
CA MET A 904 1.20 -8.63 -23.55
C MET A 904 2.15 -7.48 -23.96
N GLY A 905 3.46 -7.69 -24.07
CA GLY A 905 4.45 -6.63 -24.37
C GLY A 905 5.30 -6.97 -25.59
N ARG A 906 4.73 -6.88 -26.80
CA ARG A 906 5.47 -7.12 -28.04
C ARG A 906 6.16 -5.86 -28.52
N SER A 907 7.43 -5.95 -28.88
CA SER A 907 8.06 -4.92 -29.69
C SER A 907 7.59 -5.03 -31.16
N ALA A 908 7.58 -3.93 -31.91
CA ALA A 908 7.26 -3.95 -33.34
C ALA A 908 8.17 -4.89 -34.15
N GLN A 909 9.38 -5.14 -33.64
CA GLN A 909 10.38 -6.02 -34.21
C GLN A 909 10.02 -7.51 -34.02
N GLU A 910 9.48 -7.89 -32.85
CA GLU A 910 8.97 -9.23 -32.57
C GLU A 910 7.71 -9.54 -33.39
N GLU A 911 6.83 -8.55 -33.56
CA GLU A 911 5.63 -8.70 -34.39
C GLU A 911 5.99 -8.84 -35.88
N PHE A 912 7.00 -8.10 -36.34
CA PHE A 912 7.57 -8.23 -37.68
C PHE A 912 8.19 -9.60 -37.94
N LEU A 913 8.97 -10.17 -37.02
CA LEU A 913 9.53 -11.52 -37.15
C LEU A 913 8.43 -12.59 -37.30
N ILE A 914 7.39 -12.48 -36.49
CA ILE A 914 6.26 -13.43 -36.51
C ILE A 914 5.49 -13.31 -37.83
N GLU A 915 5.23 -12.10 -38.31
CA GLU A 915 4.54 -11.83 -39.58
C GLU A 915 5.37 -12.29 -40.79
N ALA A 916 6.70 -12.12 -40.74
CA ALA A 916 7.64 -12.56 -41.77
C ALA A 916 7.66 -14.09 -41.92
N ILE A 917 7.64 -14.83 -40.81
CA ILE A 917 7.56 -16.30 -40.80
C ILE A 917 6.16 -16.77 -41.24
N ARG A 918 5.09 -16.03 -40.88
CA ARG A 918 3.72 -16.37 -41.30
C ARG A 918 3.55 -16.36 -42.83
N LYS A 919 4.32 -15.52 -43.53
CA LYS A 919 4.32 -15.36 -44.99
C LYS A 919 5.31 -16.29 -45.73
N ALA A 920 6.12 -17.08 -45.03
CA ALA A 920 7.02 -18.05 -45.66
C ALA A 920 6.23 -19.26 -46.21
N PRO A 921 6.56 -19.79 -47.41
CA PRO A 921 5.81 -20.86 -48.07
C PRO A 921 5.86 -22.20 -47.32
N ASN A 922 4.76 -22.95 -47.38
CA ASN A 922 4.47 -24.16 -46.59
C ASN A 922 5.46 -25.34 -46.71
N SER A 923 6.44 -25.30 -47.62
CA SER A 923 7.39 -26.40 -47.79
C SER A 923 8.51 -26.46 -46.74
N GLN A 924 8.54 -25.54 -45.78
CA GLN A 924 9.51 -25.48 -44.68
C GLN A 924 8.86 -25.28 -43.28
N ARG A 925 7.54 -25.45 -43.15
CA ARG A 925 6.86 -25.42 -41.85
C ARG A 925 6.97 -26.74 -41.09
#